data_AF-A0A7C0V945-F1
#
_entry.id   AF-A0A7C0V945-F1
#
_cell.length_a   1.000
_cell.length_b   1.000
_cell.length_c   1.000
_cell.angle_alpha   90.00
_cell.angle_beta   90.00
_cell.angle_gamma   90.00
#
_symmetry.space_group_name_H-M   'P 1'
#
loop_
_entity.id
_entity.type
_entity.pdbx_description
1 polymer ?
#
loop_
_entity_poly.entity_id
_entity_poly.type
_entity_poly.pdbx_seq_one_letter_code
_entity_poly.pdbx_strand_id
1 'polypeptide(L)'
;RRGVDGFRCDAGYMVPLEAWRYIIAAVRQQFPYTIFFLEGLGGKVSVTRALLQEANFNWAYSELFQNYDRGQIEYYLPPAIEIAEGDGALVHFAETHDNNRLAARSHEFARLRTALCALCAHQGAFAFANGVEWLATEKIDVHGAPSLNWGATPNLVDHLARLHALLRCHPVFHDRVVQRLVQVGTGNHVVVERRHEPSGRRLWIAANLDDRCPVTAFWQGDTDPGAWTDLLTGETATVERRNGALACALAPGQVRCLSCRREDLDLVTDASRTPPRALDQRLRAVVLRVYRHFHGDGDLAGFDPGEQVAALRRDPEAFCLSLDPTRPPVAPVVVWDWPRDARRQVMVPPDHFLLVRAAHRFRVRLVDAGHTLAVEDALALAGGGFFALLKPPAPVAAWTERTLELAVYEAADRAQRTSAPLLFLPPAGVGQLKRVFARPDARENLLALLTNGRGGMARVHAAWGELASKYDALLAANLDSAVPVDRWVLLTRCRAWIVFQGYSTAVTRDCLERFFLDADGRPCWHFTLPAGQGQHLALSVRMEMPEGRNALRVNFQREPAAGQDDRLADDRPVRLILRPDIEDRSFHDLTKAYSGPENRWPGAVSAFDDGFRFAPDRSRILTVRLPGGFFRPEPEWQYMVHRPLEAQRGMDPDSDLFSPGYFSIPLAGGQGVRLDAWTDGDAPSSVPETGFVPAAPPAPLPVPDLLGRSLSRFVVRRDRHRTVIAGYPWFLDWGRDTLIVVRGLIADGRLTEARDILIQFARFEDRGTLPNMIRGRDATNRDTSDAPLWFCVACRDYLKAAGNKKLLAADCGGRRLEKVILDLGRGLCAGAPNGVAMDPASSLLFSPAHFTWMDTNHPAGSPRQGYPVEIQALWHAALELMAELDADGPWRRLSAQVKQSFAQLFWDPELGYLVDCRHAGPGVSALETEADDALRPNQLFAVTLGAATDPAVAAAVVRACRELLVPGAIRSLADRPVRRPLAVVHHGQLLNDPHHPYQGRYQGDEDNRRKPAYHNGTAWTWVF
;
A
#
# COMPACT_ATOMS: atom_id res chain seq x y z
N ARG A 1 -20.90 18.36 -2.85
CA ARG A 1 -19.57 18.97 -2.59
C ARG A 1 -19.18 19.82 -3.80
N ARG A 2 -19.39 21.15 -3.76
CA ARG A 2 -19.14 22.05 -4.90
C ARG A 2 -17.70 22.60 -4.99
N GLY A 3 -16.76 22.05 -4.21
CA GLY A 3 -15.35 22.52 -4.19
C GLY A 3 -15.16 23.88 -3.53
N VAL A 4 -15.96 24.19 -2.50
CA VAL A 4 -15.93 25.46 -1.79
C VAL A 4 -14.82 25.43 -0.74
N ASP A 5 -13.80 26.27 -0.89
CA ASP A 5 -12.67 26.42 0.07
C ASP A 5 -12.96 27.47 1.18
N GLY A 6 -14.11 28.14 1.16
CA GLY A 6 -14.46 29.15 2.15
C GLY A 6 -15.91 29.65 2.10
N PHE A 7 -16.34 30.29 3.18
CA PHE A 7 -17.66 30.90 3.33
C PHE A 7 -17.53 32.41 3.49
N ARG A 8 -18.23 33.16 2.63
CA ARG A 8 -18.62 34.54 2.92
C ARG A 8 -19.85 34.48 3.82
N CYS A 9 -19.77 35.07 5.00
CA CYS A 9 -20.81 35.04 6.01
C CYS A 9 -21.54 36.38 6.03
N ASP A 10 -22.61 36.44 5.25
CA ASP A 10 -23.48 37.62 5.16
C ASP A 10 -24.15 37.93 6.51
N ALA A 11 -24.25 39.22 6.82
CA ALA A 11 -24.74 39.76 8.09
C ALA A 11 -24.21 39.02 9.33
N GLY A 12 -22.95 38.56 9.30
CA GLY A 12 -22.43 37.64 10.32
C GLY A 12 -22.42 38.22 11.74
N TYR A 13 -22.40 39.55 11.86
CA TYR A 13 -22.51 40.28 13.13
C TYR A 13 -23.88 40.15 13.81
N MET A 14 -24.92 39.69 13.11
CA MET A 14 -26.25 39.44 13.68
C MET A 14 -26.33 38.08 14.41
N VAL A 15 -25.35 37.20 14.17
CA VAL A 15 -25.29 35.87 14.77
C VAL A 15 -24.37 35.91 16.01
N PRO A 16 -24.78 35.31 17.15
CA PRO A 16 -23.96 35.31 18.37
C PRO A 16 -22.57 34.68 18.17
N LEU A 17 -21.59 35.21 18.91
CA LEU A 17 -20.20 34.76 18.89
C LEU A 17 -20.07 33.25 19.15
N GLU A 18 -20.84 32.72 20.10
CA GLU A 18 -20.81 31.31 20.50
C GLU A 18 -21.28 30.39 19.37
N ALA A 19 -22.27 30.82 18.59
CA ALA A 19 -22.74 30.09 17.42
C ALA A 19 -21.65 30.02 16.35
N TRP A 20 -20.95 31.13 16.09
CA TRP A 20 -19.82 31.14 15.16
C TRP A 20 -18.66 30.25 15.62
N ARG A 21 -18.30 30.29 16.90
CA ARG A 21 -17.29 29.39 17.49
C ARG A 21 -17.63 27.93 17.21
N TYR A 22 -18.89 27.54 17.39
CA TYR A 22 -19.35 26.19 17.08
C TYR A 22 -19.30 25.89 15.57
N ILE A 23 -19.91 26.73 14.73
CA ILE A 23 -20.02 26.52 13.28
C ILE A 23 -18.62 26.40 12.65
N ILE A 24 -17.73 27.33 12.96
CA ILE A 24 -16.38 27.37 12.39
C ILE A 24 -15.58 26.15 12.86
N ALA A 25 -15.66 25.79 14.14
CA ALA A 25 -15.01 24.59 14.66
C ALA A 25 -15.54 23.31 14.00
N ALA A 26 -16.86 23.15 13.89
CA ALA A 26 -17.49 21.97 13.29
C ALA A 26 -17.13 21.82 11.82
N VAL A 27 -17.15 22.91 11.05
CA VAL A 27 -16.75 22.89 9.64
C VAL A 27 -15.26 22.57 9.50
N ARG A 28 -14.39 23.20 10.30
CA ARG A 28 -12.94 22.96 10.22
C ARG A 28 -12.51 21.61 10.76
N GLN A 29 -13.29 20.96 11.61
CA GLN A 29 -13.06 19.54 11.92
C GLN A 29 -13.14 18.67 10.66
N GLN A 30 -14.03 18.99 9.71
CA GLN A 30 -14.14 18.25 8.45
C GLN A 30 -13.29 18.84 7.31
N PHE A 31 -13.08 20.16 7.32
CA PHE A 31 -12.38 20.92 6.29
C PHE A 31 -11.43 21.94 6.95
N PRO A 32 -10.25 21.50 7.44
CA PRO A 32 -9.40 22.29 8.33
C PRO A 32 -8.98 23.66 7.82
N TYR A 33 -8.90 23.83 6.50
CA TYR A 33 -8.45 25.06 5.85
C TYR A 33 -9.60 25.91 5.29
N THR A 34 -10.86 25.59 5.62
CA THR A 34 -11.99 26.41 5.18
C THR A 34 -11.87 27.83 5.74
N ILE A 35 -11.90 28.78 4.80
CA ILE A 35 -11.83 30.20 5.10
C ILE A 35 -13.21 30.68 5.54
N PHE A 36 -13.27 31.46 6.61
CA PHE A 36 -14.49 32.18 7.01
C PHE A 36 -14.23 33.67 6.87
N PHE A 37 -15.01 34.30 6.00
CA PHE A 37 -14.91 35.70 5.67
C PHE A 37 -16.17 36.42 6.18
N LEU A 38 -15.99 37.34 7.11
CA LEU A 38 -17.08 38.07 7.75
C LEU A 38 -17.52 39.27 6.90
N GLU A 39 -18.78 39.30 6.50
CA GLU A 39 -19.41 40.50 5.97
C GLU A 39 -20.05 41.29 7.12
N GLY A 40 -19.33 42.32 7.58
CA GLY A 40 -19.65 43.10 8.77
C GLY A 40 -20.50 44.35 8.53
N LEU A 41 -21.08 44.51 7.33
CA LEU A 41 -21.65 45.79 6.86
C LEU A 41 -22.70 46.35 7.83
N GLY A 42 -22.41 47.50 8.45
CA GLY A 42 -23.28 48.18 9.41
C GLY A 42 -23.30 47.59 10.83
N GLY A 43 -22.46 46.59 11.12
CA GLY A 43 -22.29 46.01 12.46
C GLY A 43 -21.45 46.91 13.39
N LYS A 44 -21.61 46.75 14.71
CA LYS A 44 -20.75 47.45 15.68
C LYS A 44 -19.31 46.96 15.53
N VAL A 45 -18.34 47.89 15.48
CA VAL A 45 -16.89 47.58 15.40
C VAL A 45 -16.46 46.57 16.47
N SER A 46 -16.98 46.70 17.70
CA SER A 46 -16.68 45.78 18.80
C SER A 46 -17.07 44.32 18.50
N VAL A 47 -18.14 44.10 17.74
CA VAL A 47 -18.59 42.76 17.34
C VAL A 47 -17.66 42.20 16.27
N THR A 48 -17.29 42.99 15.26
CA THR A 48 -16.34 42.58 14.22
C THR A 48 -15.00 42.15 14.84
N ARG A 49 -14.49 42.92 15.81
CA ARG A 49 -13.26 42.56 16.54
C ARG A 49 -13.40 41.24 17.30
N ALA A 50 -14.48 41.08 18.07
CA ALA A 50 -14.73 39.83 18.81
C ALA A 50 -14.85 38.62 17.88
N LEU A 51 -15.51 38.76 16.72
CA LEU A 51 -15.64 37.66 15.75
C LEU A 51 -14.30 37.28 15.11
N LEU A 52 -13.44 38.25 14.80
CA LEU A 52 -12.09 38.00 14.29
C LEU A 52 -11.22 37.32 15.35
N GLN A 53 -11.20 37.85 16.57
CA GLN A 53 -10.34 37.35 17.65
C GLN A 53 -10.80 36.00 18.23
N GLU A 54 -12.10 35.85 18.51
CA GLU A 54 -12.61 34.77 19.35
C GLU A 54 -13.39 33.70 18.58
N ALA A 55 -14.07 34.04 17.49
CA ALA A 55 -14.76 33.07 16.64
C ALA A 55 -13.89 32.42 15.57
N ASN A 56 -12.64 32.90 15.40
CA ASN A 56 -11.68 32.35 14.44
C ASN A 56 -12.08 32.58 12.96
N PHE A 57 -12.73 33.72 12.68
CA PHE A 57 -12.85 34.24 11.32
C PHE A 57 -11.47 34.60 10.76
N ASN A 58 -11.24 34.38 9.46
CA ASN A 58 -9.95 34.70 8.85
C ASN A 58 -9.83 36.19 8.56
N TRP A 59 -10.87 36.75 7.93
CA TRP A 59 -10.89 38.12 7.42
C TRP A 59 -12.27 38.73 7.61
N ALA A 60 -12.34 40.06 7.57
CA ALA A 60 -13.62 40.78 7.57
C ALA A 60 -13.68 41.84 6.48
N TYR A 61 -14.90 42.24 6.12
CA TYR A 61 -15.16 43.29 5.15
C TYR A 61 -14.61 44.64 5.64
N SER A 62 -13.99 45.38 4.73
CA SER A 62 -13.78 46.81 4.92
C SER A 62 -14.88 47.61 4.23
N GLU A 63 -15.32 48.67 4.89
CA GLU A 63 -16.31 49.64 4.39
C GLU A 63 -15.64 50.83 3.66
N LEU A 64 -14.33 50.78 3.36
CA LEU A 64 -13.65 51.88 2.65
C LEU A 64 -14.34 52.24 1.32
N PHE A 65 -14.95 51.25 0.66
CA PHE A 65 -15.67 51.44 -0.60
C PHE A 65 -16.85 52.43 -0.50
N GLN A 66 -17.42 52.62 0.70
CA GLN A 66 -18.52 53.56 0.98
C GLN A 66 -18.05 54.98 1.35
N ASN A 67 -16.73 55.19 1.50
CA ASN A 67 -16.14 56.47 1.89
C ASN A 67 -15.56 57.17 0.65
N TYR A 68 -16.26 58.20 0.15
CA TYR A 68 -16.01 58.82 -1.15
C TYR A 68 -15.19 60.10 -1.09
N ASP A 69 -15.41 60.94 -0.07
CA ASP A 69 -14.68 62.20 0.11
C ASP A 69 -13.58 62.08 1.18
N ARG A 70 -12.74 63.12 1.24
CA ARG A 70 -11.62 63.18 2.17
C ARG A 70 -12.03 63.01 3.64
N GLY A 71 -13.11 63.67 4.07
CA GLY A 71 -13.54 63.63 5.47
C GLY A 71 -14.00 62.24 5.89
N GLN A 72 -14.72 61.56 5.00
CA GLN A 72 -15.14 60.16 5.21
C GLN A 72 -13.93 59.21 5.32
N ILE A 73 -12.94 59.37 4.43
CA ILE A 73 -11.73 58.53 4.46
C ILE A 73 -10.86 58.82 5.69
N GLU A 74 -10.71 60.08 6.09
CA GLU A 74 -9.99 60.48 7.30
C GLU A 74 -10.63 59.91 8.58
N TYR A 75 -11.96 59.78 8.59
CA TYR A 75 -12.69 59.15 9.69
C TYR A 75 -12.54 57.63 9.69
N TYR A 76 -12.67 56.98 8.53
CA TYR A 76 -12.76 55.52 8.43
C TYR A 76 -11.41 54.79 8.42
N LEU A 77 -10.42 55.31 7.68
CA LEU A 77 -9.21 54.55 7.39
C LEU A 77 -8.33 54.29 8.64
N PRO A 78 -8.14 55.24 9.59
CA PRO A 78 -7.31 54.99 10.78
C PRO A 78 -7.86 53.86 11.68
N PRO A 79 -9.16 53.82 12.06
CA PRO A 79 -9.71 52.68 12.78
C PRO A 79 -9.62 51.34 12.01
N ALA A 80 -9.74 51.37 10.69
CA ALA A 80 -9.59 50.18 9.85
C ALA A 80 -8.16 49.63 9.87
N ILE A 81 -7.15 50.51 9.84
CA ILE A 81 -5.73 50.16 10.03
C ILE A 81 -5.53 49.48 11.37
N GLU A 82 -6.06 50.07 12.45
CA GLU A 82 -5.90 49.54 13.82
C GLU A 82 -6.49 48.12 13.94
N ILE A 83 -7.67 47.87 13.37
CA ILE A 83 -8.30 46.54 13.37
C ILE A 83 -7.45 45.54 12.57
N ALA A 84 -6.95 45.94 11.41
CA ALA A 84 -6.14 45.08 10.56
C ALA A 84 -4.79 44.72 11.20
N GLU A 85 -4.22 45.61 12.02
CA GLU A 85 -2.97 45.39 12.75
C GLU A 85 -3.16 44.54 14.02
N GLY A 86 -4.30 44.65 14.71
CA GLY A 86 -4.54 44.00 16.00
C GLY A 86 -5.44 42.75 15.99
N ASP A 87 -6.48 42.74 15.16
CA ASP A 87 -7.58 41.77 15.25
C ASP A 87 -7.61 40.79 14.07
N GLY A 88 -7.32 41.26 12.85
CA GLY A 88 -7.35 40.47 11.63
C GLY A 88 -7.59 41.31 10.38
N ALA A 89 -7.17 40.81 9.22
CA ALA A 89 -7.17 41.60 7.98
C ALA A 89 -8.59 42.03 7.54
N LEU A 90 -8.74 43.32 7.23
CA LEU A 90 -9.92 43.88 6.60
C LEU A 90 -9.74 43.94 5.07
N VAL A 91 -10.54 43.19 4.34
CA VAL A 91 -10.47 43.12 2.86
C VAL A 91 -11.12 44.36 2.26
N HIS A 92 -10.36 45.15 1.51
CA HIS A 92 -10.87 46.31 0.80
C HIS A 92 -11.54 45.90 -0.50
N PHE A 93 -12.76 46.37 -0.73
CA PHE A 93 -13.48 46.17 -1.99
C PHE A 93 -13.38 47.42 -2.86
N ALA A 94 -13.25 47.26 -4.17
CA ALA A 94 -13.50 48.38 -5.08
C ALA A 94 -15.00 48.75 -5.06
N GLU A 95 -15.85 47.74 -5.22
CA GLU A 95 -17.31 47.81 -5.15
C GLU A 95 -17.88 46.43 -4.80
N THR A 96 -19.14 46.39 -4.39
CA THR A 96 -19.88 45.17 -4.02
C THR A 96 -21.14 45.02 -4.87
N HIS A 97 -21.83 43.89 -4.72
CA HIS A 97 -23.12 43.63 -5.35
C HIS A 97 -24.26 44.57 -4.91
N ASP A 98 -24.19 45.19 -3.72
CA ASP A 98 -25.29 45.97 -3.15
C ASP A 98 -25.36 47.40 -3.72
N ASN A 99 -24.23 47.93 -4.17
CA ASN A 99 -24.09 49.30 -4.63
C ASN A 99 -24.31 49.42 -6.15
N ASN A 100 -24.60 50.63 -6.61
CA ASN A 100 -24.52 50.94 -8.04
C ASN A 100 -23.07 50.80 -8.50
N ARG A 101 -22.88 50.34 -9.75
CA ARG A 101 -21.56 50.18 -10.34
C ARG A 101 -20.83 51.52 -10.41
N LEU A 102 -19.57 51.54 -10.04
CA LEU A 102 -18.70 52.71 -10.11
C LEU A 102 -18.61 53.26 -11.54
N ALA A 103 -18.55 52.36 -12.53
CA ALA A 103 -18.47 52.73 -13.95
C ALA A 103 -19.75 53.42 -14.46
N ALA A 104 -20.89 53.25 -13.77
CA ALA A 104 -22.12 53.98 -14.10
C ALA A 104 -22.01 55.48 -13.82
N ARG A 105 -21.06 55.92 -12.97
CA ARG A 105 -20.72 57.34 -12.78
C ARG A 105 -19.76 57.83 -13.86
N SER A 106 -18.61 57.19 -13.98
CA SER A 106 -17.59 57.47 -15.00
C SER A 106 -16.50 56.39 -14.98
N HIS A 107 -15.76 56.23 -16.08
CA HIS A 107 -14.61 55.32 -16.13
C HIS A 107 -13.47 55.81 -15.22
N GLU A 108 -13.27 57.12 -15.15
CA GLU A 108 -12.30 57.80 -14.29
C GLU A 108 -12.59 57.51 -12.81
N PHE A 109 -13.86 57.61 -12.39
CA PHE A 109 -14.26 57.29 -11.03
C PHE A 109 -14.10 55.81 -10.70
N ALA A 110 -14.44 54.91 -11.62
CA ALA A 110 -14.21 53.47 -11.44
C ALA A 110 -12.71 53.15 -11.26
N ARG A 111 -11.85 53.75 -12.11
CA ARG A 111 -10.40 53.60 -12.01
C ARG A 111 -9.86 54.17 -10.70
N LEU A 112 -10.28 55.38 -10.31
CA LEU A 112 -9.94 56.04 -9.05
C LEU A 112 -10.22 55.12 -7.86
N ARG A 113 -11.47 54.67 -7.73
CA ARG A 113 -11.94 53.91 -6.57
C ARG A 113 -11.29 52.53 -6.49
N THR A 114 -11.10 51.88 -7.63
CA THR A 114 -10.37 50.61 -7.73
C THR A 114 -8.93 50.76 -7.24
N ALA A 115 -8.20 51.75 -7.76
CA ALA A 115 -6.81 51.99 -7.38
C ALA A 115 -6.67 52.39 -5.90
N LEU A 116 -7.53 53.29 -5.41
CA LEU A 116 -7.50 53.76 -4.03
C LEU A 116 -7.75 52.60 -3.05
N CYS A 117 -8.81 51.80 -3.27
CA CYS A 117 -9.14 50.69 -2.38
C CYS A 117 -8.05 49.60 -2.41
N ALA A 118 -7.50 49.30 -3.59
CA ALA A 118 -6.39 48.36 -3.72
C ALA A 118 -5.14 48.85 -2.97
N LEU A 119 -4.68 50.07 -3.24
CA LEU A 119 -3.43 50.60 -2.66
C LEU A 119 -3.54 50.94 -1.17
N CYS A 120 -4.74 51.18 -0.66
CA CYS A 120 -4.96 51.33 0.78
C CYS A 120 -5.09 49.98 1.50
N ALA A 121 -5.21 48.86 0.80
CA ALA A 121 -5.44 47.54 1.40
C ALA A 121 -4.35 47.16 2.42
N HIS A 122 -4.80 46.63 3.55
CA HIS A 122 -3.91 46.07 4.56
C HIS A 122 -3.41 44.71 4.10
N GLN A 123 -2.09 44.50 4.16
CA GLN A 123 -1.44 43.25 3.72
C GLN A 123 -1.83 42.80 2.30
N GLY A 124 -2.18 43.76 1.43
CA GLY A 124 -2.58 43.47 0.04
C GLY A 124 -3.96 42.81 -0.11
N ALA A 125 -4.77 42.76 0.95
CA ALA A 125 -6.08 42.13 0.94
C ALA A 125 -7.11 43.00 0.18
N PHE A 126 -7.19 42.79 -1.13
CA PHE A 126 -8.07 43.51 -2.04
C PHE A 126 -9.00 42.55 -2.80
N ALA A 127 -10.25 42.97 -2.96
CA ALA A 127 -11.26 42.27 -3.71
C ALA A 127 -12.09 43.23 -4.58
N PHE A 128 -12.76 42.70 -5.58
CA PHE A 128 -13.69 43.46 -6.42
C PHE A 128 -14.75 42.51 -6.98
N ALA A 129 -15.93 43.05 -7.28
CA ALA A 129 -16.99 42.28 -7.91
C ALA A 129 -16.66 42.00 -9.39
N ASN A 130 -17.11 40.85 -9.89
CA ASN A 130 -17.03 40.50 -11.31
C ASN A 130 -17.64 41.61 -12.19
N GLY A 131 -17.00 41.88 -13.32
CA GLY A 131 -17.37 42.94 -14.26
C GLY A 131 -16.65 44.27 -14.01
N VAL A 132 -15.97 44.45 -12.85
CA VAL A 132 -15.14 45.65 -12.60
C VAL A 132 -14.02 45.73 -13.63
N GLU A 133 -13.46 44.58 -14.00
CA GLU A 133 -12.44 44.44 -15.02
C GLU A 133 -12.90 45.02 -16.35
N TRP A 134 -14.20 44.94 -16.65
CA TRP A 134 -14.80 45.36 -17.91
C TRP A 134 -15.63 46.64 -17.81
N LEU A 135 -15.47 47.40 -16.72
CA LEU A 135 -16.21 48.65 -16.49
C LEU A 135 -17.73 48.49 -16.65
N ALA A 136 -18.29 47.36 -16.18
CA ALA A 136 -19.73 47.11 -16.28
C ALA A 136 -20.53 48.19 -15.51
N THR A 137 -21.54 48.77 -16.18
CA THR A 137 -22.40 49.84 -15.64
C THR A 137 -23.71 49.32 -15.06
N GLU A 138 -24.13 48.12 -15.45
CA GLU A 138 -25.35 47.46 -14.97
C GLU A 138 -25.18 46.97 -13.53
N LYS A 139 -26.12 47.33 -12.65
CA LYS A 139 -26.11 46.87 -11.26
C LYS A 139 -26.15 45.34 -11.20
N ILE A 140 -25.36 44.75 -10.30
CA ILE A 140 -25.41 43.31 -10.06
C ILE A 140 -26.77 42.95 -9.46
N ASP A 141 -27.52 42.13 -10.18
CA ASP A 141 -28.68 41.42 -9.67
C ASP A 141 -28.25 39.99 -9.32
N VAL A 142 -28.21 39.67 -8.03
CA VAL A 142 -27.81 38.34 -7.55
C VAL A 142 -28.87 37.26 -7.79
N HIS A 143 -30.09 37.65 -8.15
CA HIS A 143 -31.17 36.75 -8.53
C HIS A 143 -31.35 36.67 -10.06
N GLY A 144 -30.79 37.61 -10.80
CA GLY A 144 -30.71 37.64 -12.25
C GLY A 144 -29.35 37.18 -12.79
N ALA A 145 -29.24 37.01 -14.11
CA ALA A 145 -27.97 36.80 -14.79
C ALA A 145 -27.66 37.99 -15.72
N PRO A 146 -27.45 39.20 -15.16
CA PRO A 146 -27.19 40.39 -15.96
C PRO A 146 -25.85 40.28 -16.70
N SER A 147 -25.69 41.08 -17.76
CA SER A 147 -24.43 41.13 -18.51
C SER A 147 -23.34 41.76 -17.66
N LEU A 148 -22.12 41.20 -17.71
CA LEU A 148 -20.94 41.74 -17.02
C LEU A 148 -20.01 42.49 -17.97
N ASN A 149 -20.49 42.82 -19.17
CA ASN A 149 -19.73 43.52 -20.22
C ASN A 149 -18.43 42.79 -20.63
N TRP A 150 -18.40 41.45 -20.57
CA TRP A 150 -17.21 40.63 -20.82
C TRP A 150 -16.49 41.00 -22.13
N GLY A 151 -15.19 41.25 -22.05
CA GLY A 151 -14.36 41.52 -23.22
C GLY A 151 -14.46 42.94 -23.78
N ALA A 152 -15.10 43.87 -23.08
CA ALA A 152 -15.19 45.27 -23.52
C ALA A 152 -13.80 45.89 -23.79
N THR A 153 -13.70 46.65 -24.88
CA THR A 153 -12.46 47.35 -25.26
C THR A 153 -12.03 48.38 -24.20
N PRO A 154 -12.90 49.28 -23.70
CA PRO A 154 -12.59 50.01 -22.48
C PRO A 154 -12.66 49.06 -21.28
N ASN A 155 -11.54 48.82 -20.63
CA ASN A 155 -11.44 47.91 -19.49
C ASN A 155 -10.34 48.34 -18.51
N LEU A 156 -10.27 47.66 -17.37
CA LEU A 156 -9.29 47.82 -16.32
C LEU A 156 -8.37 46.60 -16.18
N VAL A 157 -8.32 45.67 -17.16
CA VAL A 157 -7.58 44.41 -17.03
C VAL A 157 -6.10 44.64 -16.75
N ASP A 158 -5.41 45.43 -17.59
CA ASP A 158 -3.99 45.74 -17.39
C ASP A 158 -3.74 46.55 -16.10
N HIS A 159 -4.67 47.44 -15.77
CA HIS A 159 -4.60 48.23 -14.54
C HIS A 159 -4.73 47.36 -13.29
N LEU A 160 -5.66 46.40 -13.28
CA LEU A 160 -5.83 45.42 -12.22
C LEU A 160 -4.67 44.44 -12.15
N ALA A 161 -4.13 44.01 -13.29
CA ALA A 161 -2.92 43.19 -13.32
C ALA A 161 -1.74 43.91 -12.66
N ARG A 162 -1.59 45.21 -12.93
CA ARG A 162 -0.57 46.06 -12.33
C ARG A 162 -0.77 46.28 -10.83
N LEU A 163 -2.01 46.53 -10.39
CA LEU A 163 -2.36 46.61 -8.98
C LEU A 163 -2.06 45.28 -8.27
N HIS A 164 -2.46 44.15 -8.86
CA HIS A 164 -2.17 42.83 -8.31
C HIS A 164 -0.66 42.61 -8.15
N ALA A 165 0.14 42.98 -9.16
CA ALA A 165 1.60 42.89 -9.09
C ALA A 165 2.17 43.68 -7.89
N LEU A 166 1.68 44.90 -7.68
CA LEU A 166 2.04 45.75 -6.54
C LEU A 166 1.71 45.08 -5.20
N LEU A 167 0.44 44.72 -5.01
CA LEU A 167 -0.04 44.14 -3.75
C LEU A 167 0.67 42.82 -3.41
N ARG A 168 0.99 42.03 -4.44
CA ARG A 168 1.62 40.72 -4.29
C ARG A 168 3.13 40.82 -4.06
N CYS A 169 3.82 41.67 -4.80
CA CYS A 169 5.29 41.62 -4.88
C CYS A 169 6.00 42.72 -4.07
N HIS A 170 5.38 43.89 -3.88
CA HIS A 170 6.07 45.01 -3.23
C HIS A 170 5.96 44.93 -1.69
N PRO A 171 7.08 45.00 -0.92
CA PRO A 171 7.08 44.75 0.53
C PRO A 171 6.15 45.64 1.37
N VAL A 172 5.84 46.85 0.90
CA VAL A 172 4.94 47.79 1.61
C VAL A 172 3.46 47.37 1.58
N PHE A 173 3.12 46.28 0.90
CA PHE A 173 1.79 45.68 0.96
C PHE A 173 1.80 44.35 1.72
N HIS A 174 2.87 44.03 2.47
CA HIS A 174 2.94 42.82 3.29
C HIS A 174 2.77 43.18 4.78
N ASP A 175 3.26 42.36 5.71
CA ASP A 175 3.26 42.62 7.15
C ASP A 175 4.40 43.58 7.58
N ARG A 176 4.33 44.09 8.82
CA ARG A 176 5.28 45.08 9.38
C ARG A 176 5.41 46.35 8.52
N VAL A 177 4.25 46.82 8.07
CA VAL A 177 4.11 48.06 7.32
C VAL A 177 3.42 49.07 8.20
N VAL A 178 4.00 50.25 8.32
CA VAL A 178 3.32 51.41 8.89
C VAL A 178 2.57 52.11 7.77
N GLN A 179 1.25 52.25 7.91
CA GLN A 179 0.37 52.95 6.98
C GLN A 179 -0.24 54.19 7.66
N ARG A 180 -0.10 55.38 7.05
CA ARG A 180 -0.57 56.64 7.65
C ARG A 180 -1.11 57.60 6.61
N LEU A 181 -2.17 58.33 6.98
CA LEU A 181 -2.59 59.52 6.24
C LEU A 181 -1.64 60.67 6.56
N VAL A 182 -1.05 61.27 5.52
CA VAL A 182 -0.01 62.32 5.65
C VAL A 182 -0.37 63.63 4.93
N GLN A 183 -1.55 63.69 4.31
CA GLN A 183 -2.02 64.87 3.59
C GLN A 183 -2.16 66.10 4.50
N VAL A 184 -1.95 67.29 3.92
CA VAL A 184 -2.14 68.59 4.59
C VAL A 184 -2.83 69.59 3.66
N GLY A 185 -3.30 70.72 4.21
CA GLY A 185 -3.96 71.77 3.43
C GLY A 185 -5.41 71.44 3.07
N THR A 186 -6.02 72.25 2.21
CA THR A 186 -7.41 72.14 1.77
C THR A 186 -7.53 71.40 0.43
N GLY A 187 -8.73 70.91 0.09
CA GLY A 187 -9.01 70.20 -1.15
C GLY A 187 -9.36 68.72 -0.95
N ASN A 188 -10.10 68.16 -1.92
CA ASN A 188 -10.61 66.79 -1.87
C ASN A 188 -9.58 65.79 -2.42
N HIS A 189 -8.48 65.61 -1.70
CA HIS A 189 -7.43 64.64 -2.02
C HIS A 189 -6.95 63.93 -0.75
N VAL A 190 -6.34 62.76 -0.91
CA VAL A 190 -5.70 62.02 0.17
C VAL A 190 -4.30 61.59 -0.23
N VAL A 191 -3.40 61.52 0.76
CA VAL A 191 -2.05 60.99 0.58
C VAL A 191 -1.77 59.98 1.68
N VAL A 192 -1.62 58.72 1.29
CA VAL A 192 -1.30 57.63 2.22
C VAL A 192 0.18 57.27 2.07
N GLU A 193 0.93 57.41 3.15
CA GLU A 193 2.28 56.88 3.26
C GLU A 193 2.23 55.41 3.68
N ARG A 194 3.03 54.57 3.02
CA ARG A 194 3.30 53.20 3.44
C ARG A 194 4.79 52.99 3.61
N ARG A 195 5.23 52.50 4.76
CA ARG A 195 6.63 52.20 5.06
C ARG A 195 6.79 50.77 5.56
N HIS A 196 7.53 49.95 4.82
CA HIS A 196 7.90 48.62 5.28
C HIS A 196 9.14 48.73 6.16
N GLU A 197 8.99 48.50 7.47
CA GLU A 197 10.07 48.74 8.45
C GLU A 197 11.32 47.90 8.17
N PRO A 198 11.23 46.59 7.83
CA PRO A 198 12.42 45.76 7.62
C PRO A 198 13.27 46.16 6.40
N SER A 199 12.66 46.69 5.34
CA SER A 199 13.41 47.05 4.12
C SER A 199 13.67 48.55 3.98
N GLY A 200 13.03 49.38 4.81
CA GLY A 200 13.04 50.83 4.70
C GLY A 200 12.41 51.38 3.41
N ARG A 201 11.75 50.56 2.59
CA ARG A 201 11.06 51.01 1.37
C ARG A 201 9.79 51.79 1.75
N ARG A 202 9.52 52.88 1.03
CA ARG A 202 8.41 53.81 1.26
C ARG A 202 7.71 54.10 -0.05
N LEU A 203 6.37 54.10 -0.02
CA LEU A 203 5.53 54.55 -1.12
C LEU A 203 4.55 55.61 -0.62
N TRP A 204 4.18 56.53 -1.52
CA TRP A 204 3.16 57.54 -1.29
C TRP A 204 2.03 57.37 -2.30
N ILE A 205 0.83 57.11 -1.80
CA ILE A 205 -0.36 56.94 -2.62
C ILE A 205 -1.11 58.26 -2.59
N ALA A 206 -1.00 59.04 -3.67
CA ALA A 206 -1.68 60.32 -3.80
C ALA A 206 -2.89 60.15 -4.70
N ALA A 207 -4.09 60.46 -4.20
CA ALA A 207 -5.34 60.30 -4.92
C ALA A 207 -6.17 61.59 -4.93
N ASN A 208 -6.59 62.00 -6.13
CA ASN A 208 -7.61 63.04 -6.32
C ASN A 208 -8.99 62.39 -6.22
N LEU A 209 -9.77 62.76 -5.20
CA LEU A 209 -11.08 62.18 -4.94
C LEU A 209 -12.20 62.81 -5.79
N ASP A 210 -11.88 63.82 -6.59
CA ASP A 210 -12.77 64.48 -7.53
C ASP A 210 -12.47 64.03 -8.97
N ASP A 211 -13.44 63.38 -9.62
CA ASP A 211 -13.33 62.88 -11.00
C ASP A 211 -13.60 63.95 -12.08
N ARG A 212 -13.80 65.22 -11.69
CA ARG A 212 -14.11 66.34 -12.60
C ARG A 212 -13.08 67.47 -12.54
N CYS A 213 -12.52 67.74 -11.36
CA CYS A 213 -11.60 68.86 -11.15
C CYS A 213 -10.18 68.38 -10.80
N PRO A 214 -9.12 68.99 -11.38
CA PRO A 214 -7.75 68.69 -10.97
C PRO A 214 -7.46 69.25 -9.57
N VAL A 215 -6.48 68.66 -8.89
CA VAL A 215 -6.04 69.10 -7.56
C VAL A 215 -4.53 68.95 -7.42
N THR A 216 -3.91 69.81 -6.61
CA THR A 216 -2.54 69.56 -6.14
C THR A 216 -2.61 68.87 -4.80
N ALA A 217 -2.13 67.64 -4.71
CA ALA A 217 -2.05 66.91 -3.44
C ALA A 217 -0.84 67.42 -2.63
N PHE A 218 -1.06 67.73 -1.35
CA PHE A 218 -0.02 68.21 -0.43
C PHE A 218 0.13 67.26 0.75
N TRP A 219 1.38 66.94 1.14
CA TRP A 219 1.64 66.11 2.32
C TRP A 219 2.93 66.50 3.04
N GLN A 220 3.00 66.15 4.32
CA GLN A 220 4.23 66.28 5.10
C GLN A 220 5.17 65.12 4.79
N GLY A 221 6.44 65.43 4.50
CA GLY A 221 7.45 64.42 4.16
C GLY A 221 8.88 64.95 4.30
N ASP A 222 9.73 64.06 4.82
CA ASP A 222 11.17 64.23 5.02
C ASP A 222 11.99 63.80 3.78
N THR A 223 11.34 63.33 2.72
CA THR A 223 11.99 62.89 1.48
C THR A 223 12.22 64.08 0.55
N ASP A 224 13.33 64.05 -0.20
CA ASP A 224 13.67 65.12 -1.14
C ASP A 224 12.70 65.16 -2.34
N PRO A 225 12.24 66.36 -2.75
CA PRO A 225 11.42 66.53 -3.96
C PRO A 225 12.25 66.17 -5.20
N GLY A 226 11.58 65.74 -6.28
CA GLY A 226 12.26 65.40 -7.52
C GLY A 226 11.38 64.61 -8.49
N ALA A 227 12.04 63.97 -9.44
CA ALA A 227 11.44 63.05 -10.39
C ALA A 227 11.20 61.68 -9.70
N TRP A 228 9.98 61.45 -9.21
CA TRP A 228 9.58 60.19 -8.60
C TRP A 228 8.93 59.29 -9.65
N THR A 229 8.91 57.98 -9.43
CA THR A 229 8.29 57.00 -10.35
C THR A 229 6.89 56.65 -9.87
N ASP A 230 5.88 56.75 -10.74
CA ASP A 230 4.56 56.20 -10.49
C ASP A 230 4.56 54.71 -10.83
N LEU A 231 4.47 53.85 -9.81
CA LEU A 231 4.51 52.41 -10.01
C LEU A 231 3.24 51.88 -10.69
N LEU A 232 2.13 52.64 -10.76
CA LEU A 232 0.93 52.24 -11.49
C LEU A 232 1.10 52.34 -13.01
N THR A 233 1.79 53.37 -13.51
CA THR A 233 1.91 53.64 -14.94
C THR A 233 3.34 53.43 -15.47
N GLY A 234 4.34 53.45 -14.60
CA GLY A 234 5.76 53.50 -14.95
C GLY A 234 6.25 54.90 -15.34
N GLU A 235 5.37 55.90 -15.31
CA GLU A 235 5.70 57.28 -15.67
C GLU A 235 6.48 58.00 -14.57
N THR A 236 7.19 59.06 -14.97
CA THR A 236 7.83 59.96 -14.02
C THR A 236 6.84 61.03 -13.56
N ALA A 237 6.71 61.19 -12.25
CA ALA A 237 5.90 62.21 -11.60
C ALA A 237 6.80 63.24 -10.93
N THR A 238 6.58 64.52 -11.25
CA THR A 238 7.26 65.62 -10.57
C THR A 238 6.65 65.84 -9.19
N VAL A 239 7.47 65.71 -8.15
CA VAL A 239 7.14 66.08 -6.77
C VAL A 239 7.96 67.30 -6.40
N GLU A 240 7.29 68.38 -6.00
CA GLU A 240 7.94 69.66 -5.68
C GLU A 240 7.76 69.98 -4.20
N ARG A 241 8.60 70.86 -3.64
CA ARG A 241 8.38 71.42 -2.31
C ARG A 241 7.74 72.79 -2.42
N ARG A 242 6.51 72.93 -1.91
CA ARG A 242 5.74 74.19 -1.91
C ARG A 242 5.27 74.50 -0.50
N ASN A 243 5.61 75.69 0.02
CA ASN A 243 5.25 76.14 1.37
C ASN A 243 5.62 75.13 2.47
N GLY A 244 6.79 74.49 2.37
CA GLY A 244 7.29 73.51 3.34
C GLY A 244 6.77 72.08 3.17
N ALA A 245 5.67 71.86 2.45
CA ALA A 245 5.11 70.54 2.16
C ALA A 245 5.54 70.00 0.78
N LEU A 246 5.50 68.67 0.61
CA LEU A 246 5.63 68.05 -0.71
C LEU A 246 4.31 68.20 -1.48
N ALA A 247 4.40 68.42 -2.79
CA ALA A 247 3.27 68.69 -3.65
C ALA A 247 3.36 67.90 -4.97
N CYS A 248 2.25 67.30 -5.40
CA CYS A 248 2.13 66.64 -6.71
C CYS A 248 0.81 67.03 -7.37
N ALA A 249 0.87 67.48 -8.63
CA ALA A 249 -0.33 67.77 -9.41
C ALA A 249 -1.01 66.47 -9.85
N LEU A 250 -2.32 66.38 -9.65
CA LEU A 250 -3.16 65.24 -10.01
C LEU A 250 -4.30 65.71 -10.93
N ALA A 251 -4.47 65.01 -12.04
CA ALA A 251 -5.62 65.17 -12.92
C ALA A 251 -6.93 64.73 -12.21
N PRO A 252 -8.12 65.08 -12.73
CA PRO A 252 -9.39 64.59 -12.21
C PRO A 252 -9.39 63.06 -12.05
N GLY A 253 -9.70 62.57 -10.85
CA GLY A 253 -9.76 61.15 -10.51
C GLY A 253 -8.43 60.40 -10.53
N GLN A 254 -7.29 61.09 -10.68
CA GLN A 254 -6.00 60.43 -10.80
C GLN A 254 -5.51 59.89 -9.44
N VAL A 255 -5.06 58.63 -9.45
CA VAL A 255 -4.28 58.03 -8.35
C VAL A 255 -2.87 57.75 -8.85
N ARG A 256 -1.87 58.10 -8.04
CA ARG A 256 -0.46 57.78 -8.28
C ARG A 256 0.10 56.97 -7.11
N CYS A 257 0.86 55.92 -7.42
CA CYS A 257 1.60 55.14 -6.43
C CYS A 257 3.08 55.48 -6.53
N LEU A 258 3.48 56.55 -5.83
CA LEU A 258 4.78 57.18 -6.02
C LEU A 258 5.88 56.49 -5.22
N SER A 259 7.00 56.21 -5.90
CA SER A 259 8.27 55.82 -5.29
C SER A 259 9.39 56.80 -5.64
N CYS A 260 10.24 57.11 -4.67
CA CYS A 260 11.50 57.82 -4.89
C CYS A 260 12.62 56.92 -5.45
N ARG A 261 12.37 55.61 -5.61
CA ARG A 261 13.33 54.60 -6.09
C ARG A 261 12.84 53.99 -7.39
N ARG A 262 13.53 54.28 -8.49
CA ARG A 262 13.16 53.73 -9.81
C ARG A 262 13.19 52.20 -9.86
N GLU A 263 14.09 51.56 -9.11
CA GLU A 263 14.21 50.10 -8.98
C GLU A 263 12.97 49.42 -8.37
N ASP A 264 12.09 50.14 -7.66
CA ASP A 264 10.83 49.55 -7.16
C ASP A 264 9.93 49.09 -8.32
N LEU A 265 10.13 49.67 -9.51
CA LEU A 265 9.41 49.27 -10.72
C LEU A 265 9.72 47.82 -11.11
N ASP A 266 10.95 47.36 -10.89
CA ASP A 266 11.40 46.02 -11.25
C ASP A 266 10.69 44.95 -10.41
N LEU A 267 10.32 45.28 -9.17
CA LEU A 267 9.60 44.37 -8.25
C LEU A 267 8.19 44.00 -8.76
N VAL A 268 7.62 44.81 -9.64
CA VAL A 268 6.22 44.71 -10.08
C VAL A 268 6.09 44.38 -11.58
N THR A 269 7.16 43.90 -12.20
CA THR A 269 7.20 43.48 -13.61
C THR A 269 6.74 42.03 -13.83
N ASP A 270 6.87 41.13 -12.84
CA ASP A 270 6.43 39.73 -12.94
C ASP A 270 5.54 39.32 -11.74
N ALA A 271 4.22 39.37 -11.95
CA ALA A 271 3.22 39.01 -10.93
C ALA A 271 2.99 37.50 -10.77
N SER A 272 3.59 36.66 -11.62
CA SER A 272 3.31 35.21 -11.66
C SER A 272 3.93 34.43 -10.50
N ARG A 273 4.96 35.00 -9.85
CA ARG A 273 5.75 34.33 -8.81
C ARG A 273 5.02 34.29 -7.47
N THR A 274 5.24 33.22 -6.68
CA THR A 274 4.87 33.24 -5.25
C THR A 274 5.86 34.17 -4.54
N PRO A 275 5.41 35.13 -3.71
CA PRO A 275 6.32 36.03 -3.01
C PRO A 275 7.37 35.23 -2.21
N PRO A 276 8.67 35.58 -2.29
CA PRO A 276 9.74 34.83 -1.61
C PRO A 276 9.48 34.64 -0.13
N ARG A 277 8.95 35.67 0.54
CA ARG A 277 8.59 35.64 1.95
C ARG A 277 7.50 34.63 2.29
N ALA A 278 6.43 34.57 1.49
CA ALA A 278 5.35 33.63 1.70
C ALA A 278 5.83 32.18 1.51
N LEU A 279 6.71 31.95 0.54
CA LEU A 279 7.33 30.65 0.34
C LEU A 279 8.21 30.25 1.54
N ASP A 280 9.07 31.16 2.01
CA ASP A 280 9.93 30.96 3.19
C ASP A 280 9.10 30.64 4.45
N GLN A 281 8.05 31.41 4.72
CA GLN A 281 7.14 31.14 5.86
C GLN A 281 6.49 29.76 5.77
N ARG A 282 6.00 29.36 4.59
CA ARG A 282 5.43 28.03 4.38
C ARG A 282 6.45 26.92 4.64
N LEU A 283 7.70 27.10 4.18
CA LEU A 283 8.78 26.14 4.41
C LEU A 283 9.17 26.04 5.89
N ARG A 284 9.31 27.18 6.58
CA ARG A 284 9.57 27.21 8.03
C ARG A 284 8.44 26.56 8.82
N ALA A 285 7.18 26.72 8.39
CA ALA A 285 6.05 26.05 9.02
C ALA A 285 6.13 24.52 8.88
N VAL A 286 6.58 24.01 7.72
CA VAL A 286 6.84 22.57 7.56
C VAL A 286 7.98 22.11 8.48
N VAL A 287 9.09 22.85 8.52
CA VAL A 287 10.23 22.57 9.42
C VAL A 287 9.76 22.47 10.88
N LEU A 288 9.01 23.47 11.36
CA LEU A 288 8.47 23.48 12.72
C LEU A 288 7.50 22.34 12.97
N ARG A 289 6.66 21.98 12.00
CA ARG A 289 5.73 20.85 12.11
C ARG A 289 6.47 19.51 12.26
N VAL A 290 7.56 19.33 11.53
CA VAL A 290 8.41 18.13 11.64
C VAL A 290 9.13 18.13 12.99
N TYR A 291 9.76 19.24 13.38
CA TYR A 291 10.43 19.38 14.68
C TYR A 291 9.48 19.06 15.84
N ARG A 292 8.28 19.65 15.84
CA ARG A 292 7.25 19.42 16.86
C ARG A 292 6.85 17.94 16.97
N HIS A 293 6.86 17.18 15.88
CA HIS A 293 6.53 15.76 15.93
C HIS A 293 7.55 14.95 16.74
N PHE A 294 8.84 15.30 16.64
CA PHE A 294 9.92 14.60 17.34
C PHE A 294 10.18 15.12 18.76
N HIS A 295 10.02 16.44 18.96
CA HIS A 295 10.39 17.10 20.22
C HIS A 295 9.19 17.55 21.07
N GLY A 296 7.96 17.46 20.54
CA GLY A 296 6.76 17.94 21.22
C GLY A 296 6.60 19.46 21.17
N ASP A 297 5.75 19.99 22.05
CA ASP A 297 5.52 21.42 22.24
C ASP A 297 6.50 21.96 23.31
N GLY A 298 7.27 23.00 22.99
CA GLY A 298 8.27 23.55 23.92
C GLY A 298 9.17 24.64 23.33
N ASP A 299 10.21 25.00 24.08
CA ASP A 299 11.27 25.92 23.64
C ASP A 299 12.11 25.28 22.51
N LEU A 300 12.39 26.03 21.45
CA LEU A 300 13.22 25.60 20.32
C LEU A 300 14.71 25.53 20.66
N ALA A 301 15.12 26.09 21.79
CA ALA A 301 16.51 26.21 22.21
C ALA A 301 17.38 26.84 21.10
N GLY A 302 18.36 26.10 20.57
CA GLY A 302 19.23 26.56 19.47
C GLY A 302 18.73 26.24 18.06
N PHE A 303 17.53 25.68 17.90
CA PHE A 303 17.00 25.28 16.60
C PHE A 303 16.42 26.48 15.84
N ASP A 304 17.10 26.93 14.78
CA ASP A 304 16.57 27.94 13.87
C ASP A 304 15.84 27.28 12.67
N PRO A 305 14.51 27.42 12.56
CA PRO A 305 13.77 26.87 11.43
C PRO A 305 14.22 27.40 10.07
N GLY A 306 14.73 28.63 10.01
CA GLY A 306 15.21 29.28 8.79
C GLY A 306 16.44 28.60 8.22
N GLU A 307 17.41 28.22 9.06
CA GLU A 307 18.63 27.52 8.63
C GLU A 307 18.34 26.12 8.08
N GLN A 308 17.24 25.50 8.52
CA GLN A 308 16.85 24.15 8.11
C GLN A 308 16.04 24.10 6.80
N VAL A 309 15.54 25.23 6.31
CA VAL A 309 14.75 25.29 5.07
C VAL A 309 15.52 24.71 3.88
N ALA A 310 16.83 24.98 3.80
CA ALA A 310 17.68 24.47 2.72
C ALA A 310 17.79 22.93 2.76
N ALA A 311 17.93 22.34 3.95
CA ALA A 311 17.98 20.89 4.13
C ALA A 311 16.65 20.24 3.72
N LEU A 312 15.52 20.77 4.20
CA LEU A 312 14.18 20.30 3.83
C LEU A 312 13.96 20.34 2.31
N ARG A 313 14.32 21.43 1.63
CA ARG A 313 14.12 21.56 0.17
C ARG A 313 15.01 20.65 -0.66
N ARG A 314 16.20 20.32 -0.15
CA ARG A 314 17.15 19.43 -0.82
C ARG A 314 16.67 17.99 -0.75
N ASP A 315 16.33 17.54 0.46
CA ASP A 315 15.88 16.17 0.70
C ASP A 315 14.99 16.12 1.95
N PRO A 316 13.65 16.14 1.78
CA PRO A 316 12.73 16.04 2.90
C PRO A 316 12.85 14.74 3.71
N GLU A 317 13.23 13.62 3.08
CA GLU A 317 13.40 12.33 3.76
C GLU A 317 14.64 12.38 4.67
N ALA A 318 15.77 12.84 4.14
CA ALA A 318 17.00 13.00 4.93
C ALA A 318 16.86 14.05 6.03
N PHE A 319 16.10 15.13 5.79
CA PHE A 319 15.79 16.11 6.82
C PHE A 319 15.02 15.49 7.99
N CYS A 320 13.95 14.72 7.72
CA CYS A 320 13.23 14.02 8.79
C CYS A 320 14.12 13.05 9.58
N LEU A 321 15.04 12.36 8.90
CA LEU A 321 16.01 11.47 9.56
C LEU A 321 16.96 12.23 10.50
N SER A 322 17.42 13.42 10.10
CA SER A 322 18.35 14.23 10.91
C SER A 322 17.79 14.70 12.25
N LEU A 323 16.46 14.75 12.38
CA LEU A 323 15.77 15.19 13.61
C LEU A 323 15.49 14.05 14.60
N ASP A 324 15.75 12.79 14.22
CA ASP A 324 15.66 11.64 15.13
C ASP A 324 16.89 10.73 14.97
N PRO A 325 18.04 11.10 15.58
CA PRO A 325 19.27 10.32 15.51
C PRO A 325 19.21 9.03 16.36
N THR A 326 18.15 8.83 17.15
CA THR A 326 18.00 7.66 18.05
C THR A 326 17.42 6.44 17.35
N ARG A 327 16.83 6.62 16.16
CA ARG A 327 16.30 5.53 15.34
C ARG A 327 17.38 4.92 14.44
N PRO A 328 17.20 3.66 13.99
CA PRO A 328 17.99 3.10 12.87
C PRO A 328 17.99 4.06 11.67
N PRO A 329 18.88 3.89 10.65
CA PRO A 329 19.01 4.79 9.50
C PRO A 329 17.83 4.71 8.50
N VAL A 330 16.60 4.67 9.01
CA VAL A 330 15.34 4.62 8.28
C VAL A 330 14.50 5.80 8.75
N ALA A 331 14.39 6.81 7.89
CA ALA A 331 13.54 7.96 8.16
C ALA A 331 12.10 7.47 8.42
N PRO A 332 11.37 8.03 9.41
CA PRO A 332 9.96 7.74 9.64
C PRO A 332 9.11 8.42 8.55
N VAL A 333 9.37 8.08 7.30
CA VAL A 333 8.80 8.68 6.11
C VAL A 333 8.49 7.56 5.13
N VAL A 334 7.24 7.52 4.68
CA VAL A 334 6.81 6.74 3.52
C VAL A 334 6.75 7.67 2.33
N VAL A 335 7.47 7.31 1.27
CA VAL A 335 7.50 8.07 0.02
C VAL A 335 6.39 7.57 -0.90
N TRP A 336 5.68 8.50 -1.51
CA TRP A 336 4.64 8.25 -2.51
C TRP A 336 4.89 9.14 -3.74
N ASP A 337 5.18 8.52 -4.88
CA ASP A 337 5.56 9.19 -6.12
C ASP A 337 4.43 9.18 -7.15
N TRP A 338 4.02 10.35 -7.64
CA TRP A 338 3.08 10.46 -8.75
C TRP A 338 3.79 10.35 -10.12
N PRO A 339 3.22 9.66 -11.13
CA PRO A 339 2.03 8.82 -11.07
C PRO A 339 2.31 7.36 -10.67
N ARG A 340 3.57 7.01 -10.36
CA ARG A 340 4.03 5.63 -10.11
C ARG A 340 3.18 4.89 -9.07
N ASP A 341 2.86 5.55 -7.97
CA ASP A 341 2.16 4.95 -6.84
C ASP A 341 0.64 5.11 -6.91
N ALA A 342 0.11 5.70 -8.00
CA ALA A 342 -1.33 5.92 -8.20
C ALA A 342 -2.14 4.61 -8.15
N ARG A 343 -1.51 3.48 -8.50
CA ARG A 343 -2.14 2.14 -8.53
C ARG A 343 -1.64 1.21 -7.43
N ARG A 344 -0.72 1.68 -6.58
CA ARG A 344 -0.14 0.87 -5.49
C ARG A 344 -0.89 1.13 -4.19
N GLN A 345 -1.24 0.08 -3.47
CA GLN A 345 -1.70 0.19 -2.10
C GLN A 345 -0.49 0.34 -1.18
N VAL A 346 -0.01 1.58 -1.02
CA VAL A 346 1.18 1.87 -0.24
C VAL A 346 0.86 1.73 1.26
N MET A 347 1.67 0.96 1.97
CA MET A 347 1.52 0.72 3.40
C MET A 347 2.17 1.85 4.20
N VAL A 348 1.44 2.38 5.19
CA VAL A 348 1.88 3.48 6.05
C VAL A 348 1.94 2.99 7.50
N PRO A 349 3.14 2.74 8.05
CA PRO A 349 3.30 2.38 9.46
C PRO A 349 2.88 3.55 10.39
N PRO A 350 2.60 3.27 11.66
CA PRO A 350 2.36 4.33 12.63
C PRO A 350 3.59 5.24 12.75
N ASP A 351 3.34 6.50 13.12
CA ASP A 351 4.37 7.52 13.31
C ASP A 351 5.27 7.77 12.09
N HIS A 352 4.79 7.46 10.87
CA HIS A 352 5.48 7.80 9.62
C HIS A 352 4.79 8.95 8.90
N PHE A 353 5.58 9.94 8.48
CA PHE A 353 5.12 10.98 7.56
C PHE A 353 4.86 10.36 6.19
N LEU A 354 3.92 10.95 5.44
CA LEU A 354 3.72 10.60 4.04
C LEU A 354 4.28 11.73 3.16
N LEU A 355 5.41 11.46 2.52
CA LEU A 355 6.09 12.35 1.58
C LEU A 355 5.56 12.09 0.16
N VAL A 356 4.73 12.99 -0.33
CA VAL A 356 4.14 12.93 -1.68
C VAL A 356 5.01 13.75 -2.62
N ARG A 357 5.37 13.21 -3.79
CA ARG A 357 6.20 13.90 -4.80
C ARG A 357 5.57 13.85 -6.19
N ALA A 358 5.80 14.91 -6.98
CA ALA A 358 5.44 14.95 -8.39
C ALA A 358 6.35 15.95 -9.15
N ALA A 359 6.46 15.78 -10.47
CA ALA A 359 7.20 16.74 -11.32
C ALA A 359 6.51 18.11 -11.42
N HIS A 360 5.19 18.14 -11.28
CA HIS A 360 4.36 19.34 -11.39
C HIS A 360 3.79 19.76 -10.03
N ARG A 361 3.32 21.00 -9.92
CA ARG A 361 2.67 21.50 -8.70
C ARG A 361 1.37 20.71 -8.46
N PHE A 362 1.04 20.43 -7.21
CA PHE A 362 -0.17 19.69 -6.86
C PHE A 362 -0.77 20.14 -5.52
N ARG A 363 -2.00 19.70 -5.26
CA ARG A 363 -2.64 19.69 -3.94
C ARG A 363 -2.99 18.25 -3.59
N VAL A 364 -2.73 17.84 -2.35
CA VAL A 364 -3.00 16.48 -1.87
C VAL A 364 -3.92 16.50 -0.65
N ARG A 365 -4.79 15.49 -0.54
CA ARG A 365 -5.69 15.28 0.59
C ARG A 365 -5.61 13.82 1.06
N LEU A 366 -5.49 13.61 2.36
CA LEU A 366 -5.66 12.30 2.98
C LEU A 366 -7.10 12.17 3.47
N VAL A 367 -7.80 11.10 3.07
CA VAL A 367 -9.23 10.91 3.30
C VAL A 367 -9.50 9.56 3.95
N ASP A 368 -10.39 9.54 4.94
CA ASP A 368 -10.85 8.36 5.68
C ASP A 368 -12.38 8.35 5.73
N ALA A 369 -13.02 7.33 5.16
CA ALA A 369 -14.49 7.24 5.03
C ALA A 369 -15.17 8.54 4.53
N GLY A 370 -14.51 9.26 3.62
CA GLY A 370 -14.97 10.54 3.08
C GLY A 370 -14.65 11.77 3.94
N HIS A 371 -14.10 11.63 5.13
CA HIS A 371 -13.62 12.71 6.00
C HIS A 371 -12.15 13.06 5.67
N THR A 372 -11.82 14.35 5.62
CA THR A 372 -10.46 14.79 5.25
C THR A 372 -9.57 14.92 6.49
N LEU A 373 -8.55 14.08 6.59
CA LEU A 373 -7.62 14.06 7.73
C LEU A 373 -6.49 15.09 7.59
N ALA A 374 -6.03 15.34 6.36
CA ALA A 374 -4.95 16.28 6.08
C ALA A 374 -5.05 16.83 4.66
N VAL A 375 -4.58 18.06 4.45
CA VAL A 375 -4.49 18.70 3.13
C VAL A 375 -3.18 19.48 3.05
N GLU A 376 -2.44 19.33 1.96
CA GLU A 376 -1.21 20.10 1.74
C GLU A 376 -1.11 20.55 0.28
N ASP A 377 -0.59 21.77 0.09
CA ASP A 377 -0.19 22.29 -1.22
C ASP A 377 1.30 22.05 -1.43
N ALA A 378 1.66 21.60 -2.63
CA ALA A 378 3.04 21.25 -2.93
C ALA A 378 3.99 22.46 -2.87
N LEU A 379 5.21 22.20 -2.40
CA LEU A 379 6.34 23.11 -2.28
C LEU A 379 7.46 22.66 -3.23
N ALA A 380 8.25 23.59 -3.74
CA ALA A 380 9.31 23.29 -4.72
C ALA A 380 10.56 22.69 -4.06
N LEU A 381 11.03 21.57 -4.62
CA LEU A 381 12.33 20.97 -4.28
C LEU A 381 13.48 21.79 -4.90
N ALA A 382 14.68 21.69 -4.32
CA ALA A 382 15.87 22.35 -4.85
C ALA A 382 16.36 21.69 -6.16
N GLY A 383 16.23 20.37 -6.29
CA GLY A 383 16.62 19.58 -7.47
C GLY A 383 15.58 19.54 -8.59
N GLY A 384 14.51 20.33 -8.50
CA GLY A 384 13.37 20.28 -9.42
C GLY A 384 12.22 19.40 -8.91
N GLY A 385 11.01 19.65 -9.43
CA GLY A 385 9.78 19.02 -8.97
C GLY A 385 9.23 19.60 -7.67
N PHE A 386 8.21 18.95 -7.13
CA PHE A 386 7.45 19.41 -5.97
C PHE A 386 7.21 18.30 -4.96
N PHE A 387 7.06 18.68 -3.70
CA PHE A 387 6.75 17.78 -2.60
C PHE A 387 5.64 18.33 -1.68
N ALA A 388 4.96 17.43 -0.98
CA ALA A 388 4.11 17.73 0.15
C ALA A 388 4.37 16.71 1.26
N LEU A 389 4.47 17.16 2.50
CA LEU A 389 4.77 16.31 3.64
C LEU A 389 3.58 16.29 4.61
N LEU A 390 2.82 15.20 4.57
CA LEU A 390 1.65 14.99 5.43
C LEU A 390 2.11 14.44 6.78
N LYS A 391 1.65 15.07 7.86
CA LYS A 391 1.92 14.63 9.25
C LYS A 391 1.37 13.20 9.47
N PRO A 392 2.05 12.34 10.26
CA PRO A 392 1.47 11.08 10.68
C PRO A 392 0.11 11.31 11.34
N PRO A 393 -0.97 10.67 10.84
CA PRO A 393 -2.26 10.69 11.51
C PRO A 393 -2.20 9.85 12.79
N ALA A 394 -3.24 9.94 13.62
CA ALA A 394 -3.35 9.10 14.82
C ALA A 394 -3.20 7.60 14.46
N PRO A 395 -2.50 6.80 15.30
CA PRO A 395 -2.36 5.36 15.10
C PRO A 395 -3.73 4.68 14.98
N VAL A 396 -3.79 3.64 14.14
CA VAL A 396 -4.99 2.84 13.94
C VAL A 396 -4.92 1.55 14.77
N ALA A 397 -6.06 1.09 15.29
CA ALA A 397 -6.13 -0.15 16.08
C ALA A 397 -6.10 -1.42 15.22
N ALA A 398 -6.45 -1.30 13.95
CA ALA A 398 -6.44 -2.37 12.96
C ALA A 398 -6.03 -1.82 11.60
N TRP A 399 -5.70 -2.71 10.68
CA TRP A 399 -5.46 -2.38 9.27
C TRP A 399 -6.61 -1.52 8.74
N THR A 400 -6.29 -0.30 8.30
CA THR A 400 -7.29 0.69 7.90
C THR A 400 -6.97 1.20 6.51
N GLU A 401 -7.88 0.99 5.57
CA GLU A 401 -7.77 1.58 4.24
C GLU A 401 -8.13 3.06 4.28
N ARG A 402 -7.29 3.88 3.64
CA ARG A 402 -7.52 5.32 3.45
C ARG A 402 -7.24 5.69 2.00
N THR A 403 -7.64 6.88 1.60
CA THR A 403 -7.47 7.35 0.22
C THR A 403 -6.59 8.59 0.19
N LEU A 404 -5.65 8.62 -0.74
CA LEU A 404 -4.88 9.80 -1.11
C LEU A 404 -5.48 10.41 -2.37
N GLU A 405 -6.08 11.59 -2.25
CA GLU A 405 -6.64 12.36 -3.37
C GLU A 405 -5.65 13.44 -3.80
N LEU A 406 -5.21 13.43 -5.05
CA LEU A 406 -4.30 14.43 -5.63
C LEU A 406 -4.97 15.20 -6.77
N ALA A 407 -4.68 16.49 -6.85
CA ALA A 407 -4.91 17.33 -8.03
C ALA A 407 -3.57 17.89 -8.52
N VAL A 408 -3.08 17.41 -9.66
CA VAL A 408 -1.79 17.78 -10.27
C VAL A 408 -2.02 18.76 -11.42
N TYR A 409 -1.27 19.86 -11.47
CA TYR A 409 -1.43 20.97 -12.42
C TYR A 409 -0.28 20.95 -13.45
N GLU A 410 -0.47 20.30 -14.60
CA GLU A 410 0.60 20.08 -15.61
C GLU A 410 0.87 21.34 -16.46
N ALA A 411 -0.19 22.08 -16.81
CA ALA A 411 -0.18 23.34 -17.57
C ALA A 411 -1.29 24.27 -17.04
N ALA A 412 -1.36 25.53 -17.51
CA ALA A 412 -2.30 26.55 -17.01
C ALA A 412 -3.80 26.12 -17.09
N ASP A 413 -4.09 25.13 -17.91
CA ASP A 413 -5.42 24.71 -18.34
C ASP A 413 -5.63 23.18 -18.27
N ARG A 414 -4.65 22.43 -17.73
CA ARG A 414 -4.75 20.97 -17.56
C ARG A 414 -4.46 20.54 -16.12
N ALA A 415 -5.49 20.03 -15.45
CA ALA A 415 -5.39 19.42 -14.13
C ALA A 415 -5.79 17.94 -14.18
N GLN A 416 -4.96 17.07 -13.60
CA GLN A 416 -5.27 15.64 -13.44
C GLN A 416 -5.64 15.34 -11.99
N ARG A 417 -6.71 14.58 -11.79
CA ARG A 417 -7.12 14.10 -10.47
C ARG A 417 -6.79 12.63 -10.33
N THR A 418 -6.17 12.28 -9.22
CA THR A 418 -5.80 10.89 -8.91
C THR A 418 -6.33 10.53 -7.53
N SER A 419 -6.90 9.34 -7.40
CA SER A 419 -7.33 8.76 -6.13
C SER A 419 -6.58 7.46 -5.96
N ALA A 420 -5.75 7.35 -4.92
CA ALA A 420 -4.89 6.20 -4.68
C ALA A 420 -5.15 5.57 -3.31
N PRO A 421 -5.17 4.23 -3.20
CA PRO A 421 -5.37 3.55 -1.92
C PRO A 421 -4.11 3.58 -1.06
N LEU A 422 -4.28 3.77 0.24
CA LEU A 422 -3.26 3.60 1.26
C LEU A 422 -3.72 2.58 2.29
N LEU A 423 -2.79 1.83 2.88
CA LEU A 423 -3.08 0.91 3.96
C LEU A 423 -2.33 1.34 5.23
N PHE A 424 -3.05 1.89 6.19
CA PHE A 424 -2.48 2.27 7.48
C PHE A 424 -2.34 1.04 8.37
N LEU A 425 -1.13 0.85 8.89
CA LEU A 425 -0.78 -0.30 9.72
C LEU A 425 -1.00 0.02 11.20
N PRO A 426 -1.51 -0.93 12.01
CA PRO A 426 -1.49 -0.79 13.46
C PRO A 426 -0.05 -0.89 14.00
N PRO A 427 0.21 -0.47 15.25
CA PRO A 427 1.48 -0.74 15.92
C PRO A 427 1.84 -2.23 15.91
N ALA A 428 3.14 -2.52 15.83
CA ALA A 428 3.63 -3.89 15.85
C ALA A 428 3.10 -4.64 17.09
N GLY A 429 2.61 -5.86 16.88
CA GLY A 429 2.05 -6.70 17.95
C GLY A 429 0.58 -6.46 18.30
N VAL A 430 -0.10 -5.45 17.72
CA VAL A 430 -1.50 -5.11 18.04
C VAL A 430 -2.54 -5.94 17.23
N GLY A 431 -2.11 -6.71 16.23
CA GLY A 431 -3.01 -7.52 15.40
C GLY A 431 -3.23 -8.94 15.90
N GLN A 432 -4.48 -9.33 16.20
CA GLN A 432 -4.86 -10.74 16.31
C GLN A 432 -5.23 -11.26 14.91
N LEU A 433 -4.66 -12.40 14.52
CA LEU A 433 -5.14 -13.11 13.33
C LEU A 433 -6.58 -13.54 13.56
N LYS A 434 -7.44 -13.32 12.56
CA LYS A 434 -8.81 -13.82 12.60
C LYS A 434 -8.78 -15.35 12.59
N ARG A 435 -9.42 -15.96 13.60
CA ARG A 435 -9.43 -17.44 13.79
C ARG A 435 -10.82 -18.04 13.80
N VAL A 436 -11.85 -17.19 13.81
CA VAL A 436 -13.25 -17.58 13.76
C VAL A 436 -13.86 -16.87 12.57
N PHE A 437 -14.48 -17.64 11.70
CA PHE A 437 -15.04 -17.18 10.45
C PHE A 437 -16.53 -17.48 10.44
N ALA A 438 -17.35 -16.46 10.23
CA ALA A 438 -18.80 -16.58 10.17
C ALA A 438 -19.27 -16.73 8.71
N ARG A 439 -20.58 -16.86 8.51
CA ARG A 439 -21.19 -16.96 7.17
C ARG A 439 -20.69 -15.93 6.14
N PRO A 440 -20.52 -14.63 6.45
CA PRO A 440 -20.03 -13.66 5.46
C PRO A 440 -18.61 -13.95 4.99
N ASP A 441 -17.77 -14.50 5.87
CA ASP A 441 -16.37 -14.82 5.58
C ASP A 441 -16.23 -16.03 4.66
N ALA A 442 -17.14 -17.01 4.79
CA ALA A 442 -17.19 -18.20 3.95
C ALA A 442 -17.67 -17.93 2.50
N ARG A 443 -17.83 -16.66 2.09
CA ARG A 443 -17.94 -16.27 0.68
C ARG A 443 -16.59 -16.29 -0.02
N GLU A 444 -15.51 -16.09 0.72
CA GLU A 444 -14.16 -16.24 0.23
C GLU A 444 -13.77 -17.73 0.17
N ASN A 445 -12.71 -18.05 -0.57
CA ASN A 445 -12.17 -19.40 -0.69
C ASN A 445 -11.39 -19.81 0.59
N LEU A 446 -12.11 -19.91 1.70
CA LEU A 446 -11.58 -20.21 3.03
C LEU A 446 -11.43 -21.72 3.26
N LEU A 447 -10.20 -22.15 3.48
CA LEU A 447 -9.82 -23.56 3.50
C LEU A 447 -9.13 -23.96 4.80
N ALA A 448 -9.33 -25.21 5.22
CA ALA A 448 -8.47 -25.91 6.16
C ALA A 448 -7.68 -27.03 5.46
N LEU A 449 -6.45 -27.21 5.91
CA LEU A 449 -5.55 -28.26 5.46
C LEU A 449 -5.26 -29.21 6.64
N LEU A 450 -5.55 -30.48 6.44
CA LEU A 450 -5.10 -31.57 7.30
C LEU A 450 -4.09 -32.41 6.55
N THR A 451 -3.06 -32.90 7.23
CA THR A 451 -2.02 -33.76 6.65
C THR A 451 -1.69 -34.90 7.60
N ASN A 452 -1.21 -36.02 7.05
CA ASN A 452 -0.90 -37.22 7.81
C ASN A 452 0.61 -37.47 8.04
N GLY A 453 1.48 -36.50 7.73
CA GLY A 453 2.94 -36.67 7.86
C GLY A 453 3.57 -37.68 6.90
N ARG A 454 2.79 -38.30 5.99
CA ARG A 454 3.28 -39.14 4.88
C ARG A 454 3.08 -38.50 3.52
N GLY A 455 2.47 -37.32 3.45
CA GLY A 455 2.17 -36.62 2.20
C GLY A 455 0.72 -36.75 1.74
N GLY A 456 -0.15 -37.47 2.45
CA GLY A 456 -1.59 -37.44 2.24
C GLY A 456 -2.23 -36.20 2.89
N MET A 457 -3.36 -35.76 2.35
CA MET A 457 -4.03 -34.53 2.80
C MET A 457 -5.56 -34.61 2.75
N ALA A 458 -6.20 -33.75 3.55
CA ALA A 458 -7.55 -33.26 3.33
C ALA A 458 -7.50 -31.74 3.13
N ARG A 459 -8.13 -31.24 2.07
CA ARG A 459 -8.25 -29.82 1.73
C ARG A 459 -9.74 -29.48 1.65
N VAL A 460 -10.23 -28.79 2.68
CA VAL A 460 -11.67 -28.67 2.95
C VAL A 460 -12.12 -27.24 3.14
N HIS A 461 -13.32 -26.92 2.65
CA HIS A 461 -13.90 -25.58 2.71
C HIS A 461 -14.65 -25.30 4.02
N ALA A 462 -14.62 -24.04 4.43
CA ALA A 462 -15.56 -23.54 5.46
C ALA A 462 -17.02 -23.67 4.98
N ALA A 463 -17.27 -23.41 3.69
CA ALA A 463 -18.54 -23.68 3.04
C ALA A 463 -18.70 -25.19 2.77
N TRP A 464 -19.42 -25.87 3.66
CA TRP A 464 -19.59 -27.32 3.61
C TRP A 464 -20.19 -27.81 2.28
N GLY A 465 -19.55 -28.79 1.65
CA GLY A 465 -19.99 -29.40 0.40
C GLY A 465 -19.66 -28.61 -0.88
N GLU A 466 -19.14 -27.38 -0.77
CA GLU A 466 -18.66 -26.60 -1.90
C GLU A 466 -17.30 -27.07 -2.40
N LEU A 467 -17.06 -26.84 -3.70
CA LEU A 467 -15.88 -27.29 -4.41
C LEU A 467 -15.42 -26.17 -5.34
N ALA A 468 -14.34 -25.48 -4.98
CA ALA A 468 -13.79 -24.38 -5.77
C ALA A 468 -12.71 -24.86 -6.76
N SER A 469 -12.07 -25.99 -6.46
CA SER A 469 -10.99 -26.54 -7.28
C SER A 469 -11.02 -28.07 -7.40
N LYS A 470 -10.42 -28.62 -8.46
CA LYS A 470 -10.19 -30.06 -8.64
C LYS A 470 -9.30 -30.68 -7.55
N TYR A 471 -8.57 -29.84 -6.81
CA TYR A 471 -7.71 -30.25 -5.70
C TYR A 471 -8.43 -30.30 -4.34
N ASP A 472 -9.69 -29.87 -4.28
CA ASP A 472 -10.52 -30.03 -3.08
C ASP A 472 -10.87 -31.51 -2.88
N ALA A 473 -10.51 -32.04 -1.72
CA ALA A 473 -10.72 -33.43 -1.38
C ALA A 473 -10.77 -33.62 0.14
N LEU A 474 -11.73 -34.42 0.59
CA LEU A 474 -11.76 -34.92 1.97
C LEU A 474 -10.65 -35.95 2.23
N LEU A 475 -10.27 -36.74 1.22
CA LEU A 475 -9.13 -37.66 1.30
C LEU A 475 -8.40 -37.75 -0.05
N ALA A 476 -7.24 -37.10 -0.11
CA ALA A 476 -6.24 -37.28 -1.17
C ALA A 476 -5.04 -38.03 -0.58
N ALA A 477 -4.92 -39.31 -0.91
CA ALA A 477 -4.01 -40.24 -0.27
C ALA A 477 -2.62 -40.25 -0.92
N ASN A 478 -1.57 -40.38 -0.11
CA ASN A 478 -0.25 -40.77 -0.60
C ASN A 478 -0.13 -42.30 -0.56
N LEU A 479 -0.20 -42.95 -1.72
CA LEU A 479 -0.29 -44.41 -1.81
C LEU A 479 1.07 -45.14 -1.62
N ASP A 480 2.19 -44.42 -1.66
CA ASP A 480 3.50 -45.00 -1.29
C ASP A 480 3.73 -44.84 0.23
N SER A 481 4.24 -45.89 0.87
CA SER A 481 4.46 -45.89 2.31
C SER A 481 5.83 -45.34 2.74
N ALA A 482 6.81 -45.32 1.85
CA ALA A 482 8.18 -44.90 2.14
C ALA A 482 8.43 -43.45 1.71
N VAL A 483 7.89 -43.02 0.57
CA VAL A 483 8.18 -41.70 -0.01
C VAL A 483 6.92 -40.93 -0.40
N PRO A 484 6.97 -39.60 -0.45
CA PRO A 484 5.88 -38.81 -1.02
C PRO A 484 5.74 -39.04 -2.52
N VAL A 485 4.53 -39.37 -2.97
CA VAL A 485 4.14 -39.40 -4.39
C VAL A 485 2.89 -38.54 -4.63
N ASP A 486 2.56 -38.37 -5.90
CA ASP A 486 1.35 -37.72 -6.37
C ASP A 486 0.12 -38.27 -5.63
N ARG A 487 -0.73 -37.36 -5.13
CA ARG A 487 -1.87 -37.74 -4.32
C ARG A 487 -2.96 -38.32 -5.19
N TRP A 488 -3.58 -39.38 -4.67
CA TRP A 488 -4.73 -40.00 -5.31
C TRP A 488 -6.02 -39.58 -4.62
N VAL A 489 -6.93 -38.93 -5.34
CA VAL A 489 -8.21 -38.47 -4.81
C VAL A 489 -9.18 -39.64 -4.80
N LEU A 490 -9.67 -40.00 -3.60
CA LEU A 490 -10.62 -41.10 -3.40
C LEU A 490 -11.94 -40.63 -2.80
N LEU A 491 -11.91 -39.62 -1.92
CA LEU A 491 -13.10 -39.00 -1.33
C LEU A 491 -13.05 -37.49 -1.54
N THR A 492 -13.96 -36.97 -2.34
CA THR A 492 -13.93 -35.58 -2.81
C THR A 492 -14.72 -34.67 -1.87
N ARG A 493 -15.98 -35.00 -1.61
CA ARG A 493 -16.83 -34.29 -0.64
C ARG A 493 -17.83 -35.22 0.04
N CYS A 494 -18.49 -34.71 1.07
CA CYS A 494 -19.61 -35.37 1.72
C CYS A 494 -20.74 -34.36 1.88
N ARG A 495 -21.84 -34.54 1.15
CA ARG A 495 -23.04 -33.73 1.29
C ARG A 495 -23.83 -34.21 2.51
N ALA A 496 -24.49 -33.30 3.22
CA ALA A 496 -25.22 -33.65 4.45
C ALA A 496 -26.58 -32.97 4.53
N TRP A 497 -27.55 -33.66 5.13
CA TRP A 497 -28.90 -33.15 5.40
C TRP A 497 -29.37 -33.58 6.78
N ILE A 498 -30.22 -32.76 7.39
CA ILE A 498 -31.05 -33.16 8.51
C ILE A 498 -32.49 -33.33 8.05
N VAL A 499 -33.10 -34.45 8.41
CA VAL A 499 -34.52 -34.74 8.15
C VAL A 499 -35.28 -34.89 9.46
N PHE A 500 -36.33 -34.10 9.65
CA PHE A 500 -37.23 -34.17 10.80
C PHE A 500 -38.68 -33.97 10.35
N GLN A 501 -39.58 -34.90 10.71
CA GLN A 501 -41.01 -34.86 10.36
C GLN A 501 -41.32 -34.55 8.88
N GLY A 502 -40.51 -35.08 7.95
CA GLY A 502 -40.68 -34.87 6.51
C GLY A 502 -40.06 -33.58 5.96
N TYR A 503 -39.60 -32.66 6.83
CA TYR A 503 -38.79 -31.51 6.44
C TYR A 503 -37.33 -31.94 6.27
N SER A 504 -36.67 -31.49 5.19
CA SER A 504 -35.28 -31.80 4.88
C SER A 504 -34.48 -30.51 4.70
N THR A 505 -33.42 -30.34 5.49
CA THR A 505 -32.55 -29.17 5.49
C THR A 505 -31.15 -29.60 5.09
N ALA A 506 -30.65 -29.07 3.97
CA ALA A 506 -29.26 -29.29 3.57
C ALA A 506 -28.30 -28.51 4.48
N VAL A 507 -27.19 -29.14 4.89
CA VAL A 507 -26.11 -28.48 5.62
C VAL A 507 -25.25 -27.73 4.61
N THR A 508 -25.44 -26.40 4.54
CA THR A 508 -24.75 -25.52 3.59
C THR A 508 -24.14 -24.32 4.31
N ARG A 509 -23.41 -23.48 3.56
CA ARG A 509 -22.91 -22.18 4.02
C ARG A 509 -24.01 -21.32 4.65
N ASP A 510 -25.25 -21.42 4.19
CA ASP A 510 -26.35 -20.59 4.71
C ASP A 510 -26.76 -20.96 6.14
N CYS A 511 -26.40 -22.16 6.58
CA CYS A 511 -26.57 -22.63 7.95
C CYS A 511 -25.32 -22.40 8.82
N LEU A 512 -24.19 -21.96 8.22
CA LEU A 512 -22.92 -21.82 8.93
C LEU A 512 -22.99 -20.66 9.94
N GLU A 513 -22.80 -20.98 11.21
CA GLU A 513 -22.66 -19.97 12.26
C GLU A 513 -21.20 -19.56 12.41
N ARG A 514 -20.30 -20.56 12.51
CA ARG A 514 -18.87 -20.34 12.69
C ARG A 514 -18.03 -21.52 12.22
N PHE A 515 -16.85 -21.19 11.74
CA PHE A 515 -15.79 -22.09 11.34
C PHE A 515 -14.47 -21.67 12.02
N PHE A 516 -13.76 -22.61 12.63
CA PHE A 516 -12.49 -22.36 13.33
C PHE A 516 -11.64 -23.62 13.42
N LEU A 517 -10.39 -23.48 13.88
CA LEU A 517 -9.52 -24.61 14.21
C LEU A 517 -9.46 -24.81 15.73
N ASP A 518 -9.56 -26.06 16.19
CA ASP A 518 -9.40 -26.39 17.61
C ASP A 518 -7.93 -26.31 18.07
N ALA A 519 -7.67 -26.70 19.32
CA ALA A 519 -6.33 -26.66 19.92
C ALA A 519 -5.30 -27.54 19.19
N ASP A 520 -5.74 -28.57 18.47
CA ASP A 520 -4.90 -29.50 17.70
C ASP A 520 -4.85 -29.13 16.20
N GLY A 521 -5.47 -28.00 15.84
CA GLY A 521 -5.55 -27.52 14.48
C GLY A 521 -6.53 -28.32 13.61
N ARG A 522 -7.54 -28.96 14.22
CA ARG A 522 -8.61 -29.67 13.52
C ARG A 522 -9.73 -28.69 13.17
N PRO A 523 -10.22 -28.66 11.92
CA PRO A 523 -11.32 -27.78 11.55
C PRO A 523 -12.63 -28.20 12.20
N CYS A 524 -13.33 -27.20 12.72
CA CYS A 524 -14.60 -27.31 13.40
C CYS A 524 -15.62 -26.38 12.73
N TRP A 525 -16.81 -26.91 12.46
CA TRP A 525 -17.96 -26.18 11.96
C TRP A 525 -19.08 -26.24 12.99
N HIS A 526 -19.79 -25.12 13.16
CA HIS A 526 -21.04 -25.07 13.90
C HIS A 526 -22.11 -24.52 12.97
N PHE A 527 -23.21 -25.24 12.87
CA PHE A 527 -24.34 -24.91 12.02
C PHE A 527 -25.60 -24.72 12.85
N THR A 528 -26.41 -23.73 12.47
CA THR A 528 -27.80 -23.59 12.93
C THR A 528 -28.73 -24.02 11.80
N LEU A 529 -29.49 -25.10 12.02
CA LEU A 529 -30.30 -25.76 11.00
C LEU A 529 -31.79 -25.66 11.35
N PRO A 530 -32.63 -25.10 10.47
CA PRO A 530 -34.08 -25.13 10.66
C PRO A 530 -34.63 -26.56 10.72
N ALA A 531 -35.50 -26.83 11.70
CA ALA A 531 -36.17 -28.11 11.91
C ALA A 531 -37.69 -28.05 11.67
N GLY A 532 -38.23 -26.88 11.32
CA GLY A 532 -39.67 -26.63 11.11
C GLY A 532 -40.38 -26.12 12.38
N GLN A 533 -41.65 -25.70 12.25
CA GLN A 533 -42.48 -25.18 13.36
C GLN A 533 -41.84 -24.02 14.17
N GLY A 534 -41.00 -23.20 13.53
CA GLY A 534 -40.24 -22.15 14.21
C GLY A 534 -39.06 -22.65 15.05
N GLN A 535 -38.78 -23.96 15.05
CA GLN A 535 -37.67 -24.56 15.77
C GLN A 535 -36.44 -24.78 14.89
N HIS A 536 -35.27 -24.80 15.52
CA HIS A 536 -33.99 -25.13 14.90
C HIS A 536 -33.17 -26.08 15.77
N LEU A 537 -32.05 -26.57 15.25
CA LEU A 537 -31.05 -27.31 16.02
C LEU A 537 -29.65 -26.83 15.68
N ALA A 538 -28.73 -27.03 16.61
CA ALA A 538 -27.31 -26.80 16.40
C ALA A 538 -26.59 -28.11 16.07
N LEU A 539 -25.85 -28.13 14.97
CA LEU A 539 -25.04 -29.26 14.53
C LEU A 539 -23.57 -28.83 14.51
N SER A 540 -22.74 -29.54 15.24
CA SER A 540 -21.30 -29.35 15.26
C SER A 540 -20.61 -30.46 14.47
N VAL A 541 -19.58 -30.09 13.71
CA VAL A 541 -18.77 -31.02 12.92
C VAL A 541 -17.30 -30.79 13.24
N ARG A 542 -16.53 -31.86 13.49
CA ARG A 542 -15.07 -31.81 13.65
C ARG A 542 -14.42 -32.86 12.77
N MET A 543 -13.38 -32.48 12.06
CA MET A 543 -12.67 -33.37 11.14
C MET A 543 -11.21 -33.54 11.53
N GLU A 544 -10.71 -34.78 11.43
CA GLU A 544 -9.30 -35.09 11.67
C GLU A 544 -8.74 -36.07 10.63
N MET A 545 -7.45 -35.95 10.39
CA MET A 545 -6.66 -36.88 9.59
C MET A 545 -5.62 -37.53 10.53
N PRO A 546 -5.74 -38.82 10.85
CA PRO A 546 -4.81 -39.49 11.75
C PRO A 546 -3.38 -39.49 11.20
N GLU A 547 -2.40 -39.25 12.08
CA GLU A 547 -0.98 -39.25 11.72
C GLU A 547 -0.55 -40.61 11.17
N GLY A 548 0.25 -40.60 10.11
CA GLY A 548 0.81 -41.79 9.47
C GLY A 548 -0.18 -42.62 8.64
N ARG A 549 -1.45 -42.20 8.51
CA ARG A 549 -2.51 -43.00 7.87
C ARG A 549 -3.21 -42.23 6.75
N ASN A 550 -3.51 -42.88 5.62
CA ASN A 550 -4.44 -42.30 4.65
C ASN A 550 -5.87 -42.58 5.13
N ALA A 551 -6.27 -41.83 6.14
CA ALA A 551 -7.57 -41.94 6.77
C ALA A 551 -8.13 -40.56 7.11
N LEU A 552 -9.44 -40.49 7.20
CA LEU A 552 -10.22 -39.32 7.59
C LEU A 552 -11.26 -39.76 8.62
N ARG A 553 -11.47 -38.93 9.64
CA ARG A 553 -12.55 -39.11 10.61
C ARG A 553 -13.34 -37.82 10.70
N VAL A 554 -14.66 -37.94 10.64
CA VAL A 554 -15.58 -36.81 10.72
C VAL A 554 -16.60 -37.09 11.82
N ASN A 555 -16.55 -36.29 12.88
CA ASN A 555 -17.50 -36.37 13.99
C ASN A 555 -18.62 -35.35 13.75
N PHE A 556 -19.86 -35.82 13.77
CA PHE A 556 -21.07 -34.99 13.74
C PHE A 556 -21.74 -35.07 15.09
N GLN A 557 -22.14 -33.94 15.65
CA GLN A 557 -22.77 -33.87 16.97
C GLN A 557 -23.98 -32.94 16.91
N ARG A 558 -25.13 -33.41 17.37
CA ARG A 558 -26.26 -32.52 17.63
C ARG A 558 -26.10 -31.96 19.03
N GLU A 559 -26.00 -30.66 19.15
CA GLU A 559 -25.91 -30.01 20.45
C GLU A 559 -27.24 -30.13 21.21
N PRO A 560 -27.19 -30.20 22.55
CA PRO A 560 -28.40 -30.21 23.36
C PRO A 560 -29.19 -28.91 23.20
N ALA A 561 -30.50 -28.99 23.36
CA ALA A 561 -31.44 -27.87 23.35
C ALA A 561 -31.20 -26.93 24.54
N ALA A 562 -30.61 -27.44 25.64
CA ALA A 562 -30.25 -26.68 26.83
C ALA A 562 -31.42 -25.85 27.41
N GLY A 563 -32.65 -26.33 27.26
CA GLY A 563 -33.87 -25.66 27.76
C GLY A 563 -34.33 -24.45 26.95
N GLN A 564 -33.84 -24.24 25.73
CA GLN A 564 -34.29 -23.16 24.84
C GLN A 564 -35.53 -23.60 24.03
N ASP A 565 -36.63 -22.85 24.12
CA ASP A 565 -37.92 -23.21 23.50
C ASP A 565 -37.91 -23.18 21.96
N ASP A 566 -37.03 -22.37 21.38
CA ASP A 566 -36.82 -22.27 19.93
C ASP A 566 -35.87 -23.36 19.39
N ARG A 567 -35.32 -24.21 20.25
CA ARG A 567 -34.55 -25.40 19.86
C ARG A 567 -35.38 -26.66 19.91
N LEU A 568 -35.11 -27.57 18.97
CA LEU A 568 -35.74 -28.88 18.95
C LEU A 568 -35.29 -29.69 20.18
N ALA A 569 -36.26 -30.12 20.99
CA ALA A 569 -36.06 -30.89 22.22
C ALA A 569 -35.16 -32.14 22.03
N ASP A 570 -34.37 -32.45 23.06
CA ASP A 570 -33.31 -33.46 23.01
C ASP A 570 -33.83 -34.88 22.78
N ASP A 571 -35.02 -35.19 23.28
CA ASP A 571 -35.70 -36.48 23.16
C ASP A 571 -36.32 -36.72 21.77
N ARG A 572 -36.34 -35.71 20.89
CA ARG A 572 -36.86 -35.81 19.52
C ARG A 572 -35.72 -36.06 18.53
N PRO A 573 -35.40 -37.30 18.15
CA PRO A 573 -34.29 -37.56 17.23
C PRO A 573 -34.56 -37.00 15.83
N VAL A 574 -33.52 -36.42 15.23
CA VAL A 574 -33.51 -36.07 13.81
C VAL A 574 -32.76 -37.12 13.02
N ARG A 575 -32.99 -37.24 11.72
CA ARG A 575 -32.22 -38.14 10.87
C ARG A 575 -31.12 -37.37 10.16
N LEU A 576 -29.87 -37.69 10.45
CA LEU A 576 -28.70 -37.20 9.71
C LEU A 576 -28.48 -38.08 8.49
N ILE A 577 -28.46 -37.46 7.30
CA ILE A 577 -28.12 -38.10 6.03
C ILE A 577 -26.75 -37.61 5.57
N LEU A 578 -25.83 -38.52 5.27
CA LEU A 578 -24.49 -38.23 4.76
C LEU A 578 -24.29 -38.91 3.42
N ARG A 579 -24.00 -38.15 2.36
CA ARG A 579 -23.82 -38.66 0.99
C ARG A 579 -22.41 -38.34 0.49
N PRO A 580 -21.48 -39.32 0.48
CA PRO A 580 -20.14 -39.12 -0.05
C PRO A 580 -20.14 -39.10 -1.58
N ASP A 581 -19.29 -38.23 -2.13
CA ASP A 581 -18.93 -38.20 -3.54
C ASP A 581 -17.45 -38.63 -3.65
N ILE A 582 -17.19 -39.66 -4.47
CA ILE A 582 -15.91 -40.36 -4.60
C ILE A 582 -15.38 -40.25 -6.03
N GLU A 583 -14.07 -40.43 -6.17
CA GLU A 583 -13.36 -40.45 -7.45
C GLU A 583 -12.25 -41.54 -7.43
N ASP A 584 -11.67 -41.84 -8.60
CA ASP A 584 -10.44 -42.64 -8.75
C ASP A 584 -9.51 -41.92 -9.74
N ARG A 585 -8.78 -40.91 -9.25
CA ARG A 585 -7.87 -40.11 -10.10
C ARG A 585 -6.66 -39.55 -9.38
N SER A 586 -5.63 -39.23 -10.16
CA SER A 586 -4.61 -38.29 -9.72
C SER A 586 -5.25 -36.93 -9.45
N PHE A 587 -4.79 -36.27 -8.38
CA PHE A 587 -5.12 -34.87 -8.06
C PHE A 587 -4.86 -33.87 -9.20
N HIS A 588 -4.00 -34.18 -10.17
CA HIS A 588 -3.79 -33.33 -11.37
C HIS A 588 -4.86 -33.50 -12.47
N ASP A 589 -5.63 -34.59 -12.44
CA ASP A 589 -6.60 -34.92 -13.48
C ASP A 589 -8.04 -34.53 -13.08
N LEU A 590 -8.97 -34.68 -14.03
CA LEU A 590 -10.40 -34.56 -13.81
C LEU A 590 -11.08 -35.90 -14.12
N THR A 591 -12.13 -36.22 -13.37
CA THR A 591 -13.01 -37.33 -13.75
C THR A 591 -13.99 -36.86 -14.81
N LYS A 592 -14.04 -37.61 -15.91
CA LYS A 592 -15.08 -37.52 -16.95
C LYS A 592 -15.82 -38.86 -17.01
N ALA A 593 -17.09 -38.88 -16.63
CA ALA A 593 -17.90 -40.09 -16.49
C ALA A 593 -17.91 -40.93 -17.77
N TYR A 594 -18.09 -40.27 -18.92
CA TYR A 594 -18.15 -40.88 -20.25
C TYR A 594 -16.85 -41.55 -20.71
N SER A 595 -15.71 -41.25 -20.05
CA SER A 595 -14.42 -41.88 -20.38
C SER A 595 -14.29 -43.33 -19.87
N GLY A 596 -15.37 -43.88 -19.27
CA GLY A 596 -15.45 -45.23 -18.74
C GLY A 596 -15.75 -45.36 -17.24
N PRO A 597 -15.49 -44.39 -16.35
CA PRO A 597 -15.91 -44.46 -14.95
C PRO A 597 -17.40 -44.82 -14.74
N GLU A 598 -18.30 -44.28 -15.56
CA GLU A 598 -19.75 -44.50 -15.43
C GLU A 598 -20.16 -45.98 -15.50
N ASN A 599 -19.43 -46.78 -16.27
CA ASN A 599 -19.67 -48.21 -16.43
C ASN A 599 -18.87 -49.07 -15.43
N ARG A 600 -17.71 -48.58 -14.98
CA ARG A 600 -16.77 -49.35 -14.14
C ARG A 600 -17.03 -49.19 -12.65
N TRP A 601 -17.31 -47.97 -12.20
CA TRP A 601 -17.33 -47.64 -10.78
C TRP A 601 -18.53 -48.23 -10.02
N PRO A 602 -19.76 -48.27 -10.56
CA PRO A 602 -20.87 -48.92 -9.87
C PRO A 602 -20.59 -50.38 -9.51
N GLY A 603 -19.95 -51.13 -10.42
CA GLY A 603 -19.55 -52.52 -10.19
C GLY A 603 -18.33 -52.69 -9.28
N ALA A 604 -17.62 -51.61 -8.97
CA ALA A 604 -16.46 -51.60 -8.07
C ALA A 604 -16.85 -51.29 -6.60
N VAL A 605 -18.14 -51.12 -6.31
CA VAL A 605 -18.66 -50.87 -4.96
C VAL A 605 -19.22 -52.16 -4.35
N SER A 606 -18.76 -52.48 -3.14
CA SER A 606 -19.36 -53.50 -2.27
C SER A 606 -19.96 -52.82 -1.04
N ALA A 607 -21.27 -52.98 -0.82
CA ALA A 607 -21.97 -52.40 0.31
C ALA A 607 -22.03 -53.35 1.51
N PHE A 608 -22.08 -52.77 2.71
CA PHE A 608 -22.33 -53.41 4.01
C PHE A 608 -23.45 -52.63 4.72
N ASP A 609 -23.97 -53.15 5.84
CA ASP A 609 -25.06 -52.50 6.58
C ASP A 609 -24.71 -51.07 7.02
N ASP A 610 -23.48 -50.85 7.45
CA ASP A 610 -23.00 -49.57 8.00
C ASP A 610 -21.97 -48.87 7.09
N GLY A 611 -21.87 -49.25 5.81
CA GLY A 611 -20.95 -48.60 4.88
C GLY A 611 -20.71 -49.28 3.54
N PHE A 612 -19.60 -48.91 2.89
CA PHE A 612 -19.22 -49.47 1.61
C PHE A 612 -17.70 -49.51 1.43
N ARG A 613 -17.27 -50.34 0.47
CA ARG A 613 -15.91 -50.41 -0.05
C ARG A 613 -15.95 -50.14 -1.56
N PHE A 614 -15.18 -49.17 -2.00
CA PHE A 614 -14.93 -48.86 -3.41
C PHE A 614 -13.52 -49.33 -3.79
N ALA A 615 -13.41 -50.23 -4.76
CA ALA A 615 -12.15 -50.86 -5.15
C ALA A 615 -12.02 -50.96 -6.69
N PRO A 616 -11.85 -49.83 -7.41
CA PRO A 616 -11.64 -49.84 -8.86
C PRO A 616 -10.32 -50.50 -9.27
N ASP A 617 -9.35 -50.61 -8.35
CA ASP A 617 -8.06 -51.26 -8.53
C ASP A 617 -7.58 -51.88 -7.21
N ARG A 618 -6.70 -52.90 -7.28
CA ARG A 618 -6.16 -53.59 -6.10
C ARG A 618 -5.35 -52.68 -5.16
N SER A 619 -4.74 -51.64 -5.71
CA SER A 619 -3.90 -50.67 -4.99
C SER A 619 -4.65 -49.39 -4.61
N ARG A 620 -5.89 -49.21 -5.10
CA ARG A 620 -6.69 -47.99 -4.93
C ARG A 620 -8.06 -48.38 -4.37
N ILE A 621 -8.13 -48.38 -3.06
CA ILE A 621 -9.30 -48.81 -2.30
C ILE A 621 -9.70 -47.69 -1.37
N LEU A 622 -11.00 -47.43 -1.27
CA LEU A 622 -11.60 -46.59 -0.26
C LEU A 622 -12.63 -47.42 0.51
N THR A 623 -12.52 -47.44 1.83
CA THR A 623 -13.59 -47.96 2.70
C THR A 623 -14.15 -46.80 3.50
N VAL A 624 -15.48 -46.71 3.56
CA VAL A 624 -16.20 -45.69 4.35
C VAL A 624 -17.23 -46.38 5.23
N ARG A 625 -17.23 -46.09 6.53
CA ARG A 625 -18.16 -46.67 7.51
C ARG A 625 -18.73 -45.59 8.44
N LEU A 626 -19.97 -45.80 8.86
CA LEU A 626 -20.68 -45.03 9.88
C LEU A 626 -21.26 -46.01 10.92
N PRO A 627 -20.47 -46.44 11.92
CA PRO A 627 -20.94 -47.37 12.94
C PRO A 627 -22.22 -46.86 13.63
N GLY A 628 -23.22 -47.74 13.79
CA GLY A 628 -24.54 -47.41 14.35
C GLY A 628 -25.52 -46.75 13.37
N GLY A 629 -25.10 -46.48 12.14
CA GLY A 629 -25.94 -45.99 11.05
C GLY A 629 -26.26 -47.08 10.04
N PHE A 630 -27.05 -46.70 9.03
CA PHE A 630 -27.39 -47.57 7.89
C PHE A 630 -26.91 -46.95 6.59
N PHE A 631 -26.23 -47.73 5.76
CA PHE A 631 -25.88 -47.35 4.39
C PHE A 631 -26.94 -47.85 3.41
N ARG A 632 -27.39 -46.97 2.52
CA ARG A 632 -28.34 -47.26 1.45
C ARG A 632 -27.62 -47.17 0.10
N PRO A 633 -27.40 -48.30 -0.61
CA PRO A 633 -26.82 -48.31 -1.94
C PRO A 633 -27.80 -47.68 -2.94
N GLU A 634 -27.54 -46.45 -3.33
CA GLU A 634 -28.37 -45.68 -4.24
C GLU A 634 -27.44 -44.83 -5.11
N PRO A 635 -26.81 -45.42 -6.15
CA PRO A 635 -25.77 -44.76 -6.93
C PRO A 635 -26.29 -43.52 -7.67
N GLU A 636 -25.51 -42.44 -7.69
CA GLU A 636 -25.82 -41.17 -8.37
C GLU A 636 -24.58 -40.64 -9.06
N TRP A 637 -24.74 -40.12 -10.27
CA TRP A 637 -23.75 -39.29 -10.95
C TRP A 637 -24.17 -37.83 -10.95
N GLN A 638 -23.22 -36.95 -10.63
CA GLN A 638 -23.36 -35.52 -10.81
C GLN A 638 -22.42 -35.09 -11.92
N TYR A 639 -23.00 -34.65 -13.04
CA TYR A 639 -22.25 -34.24 -14.23
C TYR A 639 -21.95 -32.75 -14.21
N MET A 640 -20.83 -32.36 -14.84
CA MET A 640 -20.46 -30.96 -15.07
C MET A 640 -20.39 -30.12 -13.77
N VAL A 641 -19.82 -30.69 -12.71
CA VAL A 641 -19.52 -29.99 -11.47
C VAL A 641 -18.39 -28.99 -11.74
N HIS A 642 -18.78 -27.73 -11.84
CA HIS A 642 -17.93 -26.60 -12.21
C HIS A 642 -16.94 -26.20 -11.10
N ARG A 643 -15.67 -25.97 -11.48
CA ARG A 643 -14.57 -25.53 -10.59
C ARG A 643 -14.08 -24.14 -10.99
N PRO A 644 -14.51 -23.07 -10.29
CA PRO A 644 -14.18 -21.70 -10.68
C PRO A 644 -12.68 -21.40 -10.68
N LEU A 645 -11.87 -22.06 -9.85
CA LEU A 645 -10.42 -21.82 -9.81
C LEU A 645 -9.69 -22.45 -11.01
N GLU A 646 -10.17 -23.57 -11.55
CA GLU A 646 -9.63 -24.13 -12.80
C GLU A 646 -10.00 -23.26 -13.99
N ALA A 647 -11.23 -22.73 -14.03
CA ALA A 647 -11.66 -21.78 -15.07
C ALA A 647 -10.76 -20.53 -15.09
N GLN A 648 -10.48 -19.97 -13.91
CA GLN A 648 -9.57 -18.82 -13.77
C GLN A 648 -8.13 -19.13 -14.25
N ARG A 649 -7.69 -20.38 -14.12
CA ARG A 649 -6.38 -20.89 -14.58
C ARG A 649 -6.35 -21.28 -16.06
N GLY A 650 -7.43 -21.04 -16.80
CA GLY A 650 -7.56 -21.45 -18.20
C GLY A 650 -7.53 -22.96 -18.40
N MET A 651 -7.86 -23.74 -17.36
CA MET A 651 -7.97 -25.19 -17.41
C MET A 651 -9.42 -25.62 -17.63
N ASP A 652 -9.64 -26.87 -18.03
CA ASP A 652 -10.98 -27.47 -18.03
C ASP A 652 -11.58 -27.39 -16.60
N PRO A 653 -12.71 -26.69 -16.40
CA PRO A 653 -13.27 -26.49 -15.07
C PRO A 653 -14.31 -27.53 -14.69
N ASP A 654 -14.78 -28.36 -15.60
CA ASP A 654 -15.96 -29.20 -15.35
C ASP A 654 -15.55 -30.63 -15.07
N SER A 655 -16.08 -31.22 -13.99
CA SER A 655 -15.76 -32.60 -13.56
C SER A 655 -17.03 -33.37 -13.22
N ASP A 656 -17.00 -34.69 -13.36
CA ASP A 656 -18.11 -35.55 -12.98
C ASP A 656 -17.80 -36.28 -11.67
N LEU A 657 -18.78 -36.37 -10.76
CA LEU A 657 -18.64 -37.01 -9.46
C LEU A 657 -19.58 -38.20 -9.34
N PHE A 658 -19.11 -39.27 -8.72
CA PHE A 658 -19.91 -40.47 -8.44
C PHE A 658 -20.19 -40.59 -6.95
N SER A 659 -21.43 -40.91 -6.59
CA SER A 659 -21.85 -41.18 -5.22
C SER A 659 -22.43 -42.59 -5.12
N PRO A 660 -21.86 -43.50 -4.32
CA PRO A 660 -22.35 -44.88 -4.21
C PRO A 660 -23.73 -45.03 -3.55
N GLY A 661 -24.15 -44.02 -2.79
CA GLY A 661 -25.31 -44.09 -1.90
C GLY A 661 -25.17 -43.10 -0.75
N TYR A 662 -26.01 -43.26 0.29
CA TYR A 662 -25.97 -42.39 1.47
C TYR A 662 -26.09 -43.18 2.76
N PHE A 663 -25.53 -42.61 3.82
CA PHE A 663 -25.73 -43.06 5.19
C PHE A 663 -26.92 -42.35 5.82
N SER A 664 -27.63 -43.03 6.71
CA SER A 664 -28.74 -42.49 7.50
C SER A 664 -28.64 -42.97 8.94
N ILE A 665 -28.73 -42.05 9.90
CA ILE A 665 -28.67 -42.35 11.34
C ILE A 665 -29.59 -41.42 12.14
N PRO A 666 -30.37 -41.92 13.12
CA PRO A 666 -31.08 -41.07 14.07
C PRO A 666 -30.10 -40.42 15.06
N LEU A 667 -30.32 -39.14 15.37
CA LEU A 667 -29.45 -38.32 16.20
C LEU A 667 -30.30 -37.48 17.18
N ALA A 668 -30.29 -37.88 18.45
CA ALA A 668 -30.92 -37.13 19.56
C ALA A 668 -30.04 -35.96 20.02
N GLY A 669 -30.60 -35.06 20.84
CA GLY A 669 -29.84 -33.95 21.41
C GLY A 669 -28.72 -34.45 22.34
N GLY A 670 -27.52 -33.89 22.19
CA GLY A 670 -26.33 -34.33 22.92
C GLY A 670 -25.65 -35.59 22.37
N GLN A 671 -26.19 -36.22 21.31
CA GLN A 671 -25.56 -37.37 20.67
C GLN A 671 -24.58 -36.96 19.57
N GLY A 672 -23.55 -37.79 19.39
CA GLY A 672 -22.57 -37.67 18.32
C GLY A 672 -22.33 -38.99 17.60
N VAL A 673 -21.96 -38.89 16.33
CA VAL A 673 -21.70 -40.01 15.42
C VAL A 673 -20.43 -39.75 14.62
N ARG A 674 -19.71 -40.81 14.24
CA ARG A 674 -18.41 -40.71 13.56
C ARG A 674 -18.41 -41.44 12.22
N LEU A 675 -18.12 -40.72 11.15
CA LEU A 675 -17.84 -41.28 9.82
C LEU A 675 -16.33 -41.50 9.68
N ASP A 676 -15.93 -42.73 9.38
CA ASP A 676 -14.55 -43.13 9.16
C ASP A 676 -14.34 -43.48 7.68
N ALA A 677 -13.30 -42.92 7.05
CA ALA A 677 -12.89 -43.24 5.68
C ALA A 677 -11.38 -43.53 5.60
N TRP A 678 -10.94 -44.59 4.91
CA TRP A 678 -9.52 -44.94 4.81
C TRP A 678 -9.16 -45.77 3.57
N THR A 679 -7.88 -45.81 3.23
CA THR A 679 -7.34 -46.53 2.06
C THR A 679 -6.46 -47.71 2.43
N ASP A 680 -5.54 -47.54 3.39
CA ASP A 680 -4.52 -48.51 3.77
C ASP A 680 -4.60 -48.91 5.26
N GLY A 681 -4.27 -50.17 5.53
CA GLY A 681 -4.25 -50.78 6.87
C GLY A 681 -5.62 -51.23 7.41
N ASP A 682 -5.63 -51.68 8.66
CA ASP A 682 -6.84 -52.09 9.38
C ASP A 682 -7.81 -50.92 9.57
N ALA A 683 -9.05 -51.18 9.98
CA ALA A 683 -9.96 -50.09 10.35
C ALA A 683 -9.28 -49.12 11.36
N PRO A 684 -9.49 -47.80 11.25
CA PRO A 684 -9.12 -46.87 12.31
C PRO A 684 -9.63 -47.39 13.65
N SER A 685 -8.81 -47.30 14.72
CA SER A 685 -9.17 -47.84 16.04
C SER A 685 -10.61 -47.50 16.41
N SER A 686 -11.36 -48.50 16.87
CA SER A 686 -12.75 -48.39 17.29
C SER A 686 -12.92 -47.60 18.59
N VAL A 687 -11.82 -47.27 19.28
CA VAL A 687 -11.89 -46.40 20.47
C VAL A 687 -12.46 -45.05 20.02
N PRO A 688 -13.64 -44.66 20.52
CA PRO A 688 -14.15 -43.33 20.29
C PRO A 688 -13.30 -42.40 21.16
N GLU A 689 -12.37 -41.66 20.57
CA GLU A 689 -12.20 -40.29 21.02
C GLU A 689 -13.43 -39.50 20.55
N THR A 690 -14.60 -39.82 21.11
CA THR A 690 -15.78 -38.95 21.08
C THR A 690 -15.49 -37.77 22.01
N GLY A 691 -14.45 -37.02 21.70
CA GLY A 691 -14.33 -35.67 22.22
C GLY A 691 -15.48 -34.88 21.64
N PHE A 692 -16.27 -34.27 22.50
CA PHE A 692 -17.24 -33.24 22.12
C PHE A 692 -16.58 -32.24 21.17
N VAL A 693 -17.29 -31.82 20.12
CA VAL A 693 -16.80 -30.71 19.30
C VAL A 693 -16.71 -29.49 20.22
N PRO A 694 -15.55 -28.81 20.31
CA PRO A 694 -15.41 -27.68 21.21
C PRO A 694 -16.50 -26.64 20.95
N ALA A 695 -17.20 -26.23 22.02
CA ALA A 695 -18.25 -25.22 21.95
C ALA A 695 -17.71 -23.80 21.67
N ALA A 696 -16.40 -23.59 21.77
CA ALA A 696 -15.74 -22.31 21.54
C ALA A 696 -14.36 -22.52 20.90
N PRO A 697 -13.85 -21.54 20.14
CA PRO A 697 -12.49 -21.56 19.63
C PRO A 697 -11.47 -21.50 20.79
N PRO A 698 -10.26 -22.06 20.60
CA PRO A 698 -9.19 -21.91 21.59
C PRO A 698 -8.73 -20.45 21.71
N ALA A 699 -8.13 -20.12 22.85
CA ALA A 699 -7.53 -18.80 23.09
C ALA A 699 -6.52 -18.44 21.97
N PRO A 700 -6.41 -17.14 21.59
CA PRO A 700 -5.46 -16.67 20.60
C PRO A 700 -4.03 -17.06 20.98
N LEU A 701 -3.30 -17.62 20.02
CA LEU A 701 -1.88 -17.91 20.16
C LEU A 701 -1.07 -16.78 19.51
N PRO A 702 0.14 -16.51 20.01
CA PRO A 702 1.10 -15.68 19.30
C PRO A 702 1.31 -16.16 17.86
N VAL A 703 1.54 -15.22 16.94
CA VAL A 703 1.78 -15.53 15.52
C VAL A 703 2.94 -16.53 15.33
N PRO A 704 4.09 -16.43 16.01
CA PRO A 704 5.16 -17.42 15.89
C PRO A 704 4.71 -18.85 16.18
N ASP A 705 3.93 -19.06 17.24
CA ASP A 705 3.42 -20.38 17.62
C ASP A 705 2.45 -20.95 16.57
N LEU A 706 1.63 -20.09 15.96
CA LEU A 706 0.74 -20.48 14.86
C LEU A 706 1.51 -20.89 13.61
N LEU A 707 2.61 -20.18 13.30
CA LEU A 707 3.49 -20.52 12.19
C LEU A 707 4.24 -21.83 12.45
N GLY A 708 4.77 -22.07 13.66
CA GLY A 708 5.42 -23.32 14.04
C GLY A 708 4.48 -24.54 13.94
N ARG A 709 3.22 -24.39 14.36
CA ARG A 709 2.17 -25.41 14.16
C ARG A 709 1.88 -25.66 12.68
N SER A 710 1.83 -24.61 11.87
CA SER A 710 1.59 -24.72 10.42
C SER A 710 2.75 -25.40 9.71
N LEU A 711 4.00 -25.08 10.09
CA LEU A 711 5.23 -25.66 9.54
C LEU A 711 5.25 -27.20 9.64
N SER A 712 4.73 -27.74 10.75
CA SER A 712 4.64 -29.19 10.96
C SER A 712 3.75 -29.91 9.96
N ARG A 713 2.80 -29.23 9.29
CA ARG A 713 1.92 -29.85 8.29
C ARG A 713 2.66 -30.23 7.00
N PHE A 714 3.79 -29.60 6.73
CA PHE A 714 4.56 -29.78 5.50
C PHE A 714 5.74 -30.76 5.66
N VAL A 715 6.20 -31.01 6.89
CA VAL A 715 7.24 -32.00 7.18
C VAL A 715 6.67 -33.40 7.05
N VAL A 716 7.26 -34.22 6.19
CA VAL A 716 6.79 -35.58 5.93
C VAL A 716 7.93 -36.59 5.96
N ARG A 717 7.58 -37.86 6.19
CA ARG A 717 8.55 -38.97 6.14
C ARG A 717 9.05 -39.19 4.71
N ARG A 718 10.36 -39.42 4.60
CA ARG A 718 11.00 -39.91 3.38
C ARG A 718 12.03 -40.98 3.74
N ASP A 719 11.73 -42.21 3.36
CA ASP A 719 12.48 -43.40 3.76
C ASP A 719 12.68 -43.43 5.30
N ARG A 720 13.94 -43.41 5.76
CA ARG A 720 14.32 -43.38 7.18
C ARG A 720 14.49 -41.96 7.75
N HIS A 721 14.33 -40.93 6.92
CA HIS A 721 14.53 -39.53 7.27
C HIS A 721 13.25 -38.72 7.00
N ARG A 722 13.40 -37.41 6.83
CA ARG A 722 12.32 -36.45 6.63
C ARG A 722 12.61 -35.60 5.40
N THR A 723 11.55 -35.03 4.84
CA THR A 723 11.55 -34.08 3.74
C THR A 723 10.41 -33.09 3.94
N VAL A 724 10.24 -32.14 3.03
CA VAL A 724 9.17 -31.15 3.06
C VAL A 724 8.37 -31.21 1.76
N ILE A 725 7.05 -31.27 1.89
CA ILE A 725 6.14 -30.97 0.79
C ILE A 725 6.19 -29.46 0.55
N ALA A 726 6.67 -29.02 -0.61
CA ALA A 726 6.90 -27.61 -0.91
C ALA A 726 5.62 -26.75 -0.84
N GLY A 727 4.47 -27.34 -1.19
CA GLY A 727 3.18 -26.68 -1.06
C GLY A 727 2.03 -27.59 -1.45
N TYR A 728 1.07 -27.75 -0.55
CA TYR A 728 -0.20 -28.38 -0.88
C TYR A 728 -1.08 -27.40 -1.67
N PRO A 729 -1.84 -27.86 -2.68
CA PRO A 729 -1.98 -29.26 -3.06
C PRO A 729 -0.94 -29.74 -4.07
N TRP A 730 -0.32 -28.86 -4.87
CA TRP A 730 0.33 -29.19 -6.14
C TRP A 730 1.68 -29.91 -6.06
N PHE A 731 2.47 -29.60 -5.03
CA PHE A 731 3.89 -29.94 -5.05
C PHE A 731 4.19 -31.16 -4.20
N LEU A 732 5.31 -31.82 -4.54
CA LEU A 732 5.98 -32.84 -3.75
C LEU A 732 7.23 -32.23 -3.09
N ASP A 733 8.30 -33.00 -2.99
CA ASP A 733 9.58 -32.59 -2.44
C ASP A 733 10.32 -31.73 -3.47
N TRP A 734 10.51 -30.44 -3.18
CA TRP A 734 11.34 -29.54 -3.97
C TRP A 734 12.57 -29.16 -3.17
N GLY A 735 13.76 -29.36 -3.74
CA GLY A 735 15.02 -29.22 -3.03
C GLY A 735 15.28 -27.81 -2.55
N ARG A 736 15.12 -26.82 -3.42
CA ARG A 736 15.23 -25.40 -3.06
C ARG A 736 14.30 -25.05 -1.89
N ASP A 737 13.00 -25.30 -2.05
CA ASP A 737 11.97 -24.98 -1.08
C ASP A 737 12.23 -25.67 0.26
N THR A 738 12.57 -26.96 0.23
CA THR A 738 12.89 -27.72 1.43
C THR A 738 14.03 -27.10 2.21
N LEU A 739 15.10 -26.69 1.53
CA LEU A 739 16.30 -26.13 2.16
C LEU A 739 16.07 -24.71 2.69
N ILE A 740 15.22 -23.92 2.04
CA ILE A 740 14.75 -22.63 2.58
C ILE A 740 13.92 -22.88 3.86
N VAL A 741 12.98 -23.83 3.83
CA VAL A 741 12.12 -24.18 4.97
C VAL A 741 12.92 -24.73 6.16
N VAL A 742 14.02 -25.44 5.92
CA VAL A 742 14.92 -25.92 6.98
C VAL A 742 15.44 -24.76 7.85
N ARG A 743 15.68 -23.57 7.28
CA ARG A 743 16.08 -22.39 8.06
C ARG A 743 14.97 -21.96 9.02
N GLY A 744 13.71 -22.04 8.59
CA GLY A 744 12.54 -21.84 9.44
C GLY A 744 12.43 -22.89 10.56
N LEU A 745 12.69 -24.17 10.26
CA LEU A 745 12.75 -25.24 11.27
C LEU A 745 13.83 -24.97 12.31
N ILE A 746 15.01 -24.50 11.89
CA ILE A 746 16.12 -24.15 12.78
C ILE A 746 15.73 -22.98 13.70
N ALA A 747 15.10 -21.93 13.14
CA ALA A 747 14.63 -20.77 13.91
C ALA A 747 13.54 -21.14 14.94
N ASP A 748 12.69 -22.12 14.62
CA ASP A 748 11.68 -22.69 15.51
C ASP A 748 12.27 -23.70 16.54
N GLY A 749 13.58 -23.96 16.50
CA GLY A 749 14.27 -24.88 17.41
C GLY A 749 14.17 -26.37 17.06
N ARG A 750 13.62 -26.71 15.89
CA ARG A 750 13.40 -28.10 15.41
C ARG A 750 14.64 -28.69 14.76
N LEU A 751 15.73 -28.75 15.53
CA LEU A 751 17.04 -29.20 15.05
C LEU A 751 17.05 -30.67 14.61
N THR A 752 16.26 -31.55 15.24
CA THR A 752 16.22 -32.97 14.84
C THR A 752 15.66 -33.13 13.43
N GLU A 753 14.54 -32.48 13.11
CA GLU A 753 13.96 -32.41 11.78
C GLU A 753 14.96 -31.83 10.76
N ALA A 754 15.55 -30.68 11.08
CA ALA A 754 16.52 -30.02 10.22
C ALA A 754 17.71 -30.94 9.89
N ARG A 755 18.25 -31.63 10.90
CA ARG A 755 19.33 -32.61 10.74
C ARG A 755 18.93 -33.74 9.79
N ASP A 756 17.75 -34.34 9.98
CA ASP A 756 17.31 -35.47 9.17
C ASP A 756 17.12 -35.07 7.70
N ILE A 757 16.56 -33.88 7.46
CA ILE A 757 16.40 -33.33 6.11
C ILE A 757 17.76 -33.05 5.47
N LEU A 758 18.70 -32.42 6.19
CA LEU A 758 20.05 -32.13 5.67
C LEU A 758 20.79 -33.43 5.31
N ILE A 759 20.73 -34.46 6.15
CA ILE A 759 21.31 -35.78 5.85
C ILE A 759 20.63 -36.40 4.62
N GLN A 760 19.31 -36.31 4.52
CA GLN A 760 18.57 -36.85 3.38
C GLN A 760 18.96 -36.18 2.07
N PHE A 761 19.11 -34.84 2.05
CA PHE A 761 19.50 -34.09 0.86
C PHE A 761 20.97 -34.29 0.48
N ALA A 762 21.86 -34.38 1.47
CA ALA A 762 23.28 -34.67 1.25
C ALA A 762 23.51 -35.99 0.47
N ARG A 763 22.65 -36.98 0.68
CA ARG A 763 22.70 -38.28 -0.02
C ARG A 763 22.39 -38.18 -1.51
N PHE A 764 21.75 -37.10 -1.96
CA PHE A 764 21.44 -36.87 -3.36
C PHE A 764 22.54 -36.07 -4.09
N GLU A 765 23.60 -35.64 -3.42
CA GLU A 765 24.69 -34.92 -4.07
C GLU A 765 25.37 -35.80 -5.13
N ASP A 766 25.50 -35.25 -6.34
CA ASP A 766 26.29 -35.81 -7.43
C ASP A 766 27.00 -34.68 -8.19
N ARG A 767 28.34 -34.70 -8.19
CA ARG A 767 29.22 -33.81 -8.98
C ARG A 767 28.83 -32.32 -8.91
N GLY A 768 28.58 -31.80 -7.72
CA GLY A 768 28.24 -30.38 -7.53
C GLY A 768 26.76 -30.04 -7.63
N THR A 769 25.88 -31.04 -7.83
CA THR A 769 24.43 -30.82 -8.00
C THR A 769 23.61 -31.49 -6.91
N LEU A 770 22.44 -30.89 -6.64
CA LEU A 770 21.34 -31.47 -5.86
C LEU A 770 20.06 -31.46 -6.71
N PRO A 771 19.11 -32.37 -6.44
CA PRO A 771 17.83 -32.39 -7.15
C PRO A 771 17.00 -31.13 -6.83
N ASN A 772 16.40 -30.54 -7.87
CA ASN A 772 15.42 -29.47 -7.69
C ASN A 772 14.05 -30.04 -7.31
N MET A 773 13.65 -31.16 -7.90
CA MET A 773 12.37 -31.82 -7.66
C MET A 773 12.59 -33.31 -7.51
N ILE A 774 11.95 -33.91 -6.50
CA ILE A 774 12.01 -35.35 -6.25
C ILE A 774 10.59 -35.92 -6.34
N ARG A 775 10.34 -36.75 -7.36
CA ARG A 775 9.04 -37.39 -7.62
C ARG A 775 9.08 -38.85 -7.18
N GLY A 776 8.54 -39.16 -6.00
CA GLY A 776 8.67 -40.50 -5.44
C GLY A 776 10.16 -40.84 -5.23
N ARG A 777 10.70 -41.79 -6.01
CA ARG A 777 12.13 -42.18 -5.99
C ARG A 777 12.96 -41.53 -7.11
N ASP A 778 12.32 -40.82 -8.03
CA ASP A 778 13.00 -40.13 -9.11
C ASP A 778 13.54 -38.78 -8.63
N ALA A 779 14.87 -38.66 -8.60
CA ALA A 779 15.62 -37.45 -8.26
C ALA A 779 16.49 -36.98 -9.44
N THR A 780 16.07 -37.27 -10.68
CA THR A 780 16.83 -36.93 -11.89
C THR A 780 16.76 -35.45 -12.25
N ASN A 781 15.67 -34.75 -11.89
CA ASN A 781 15.56 -33.32 -12.13
C ASN A 781 16.56 -32.55 -11.23
N ARG A 782 17.58 -31.97 -11.86
CA ARG A 782 18.67 -31.20 -11.23
C ARG A 782 18.80 -29.81 -11.86
N ASP A 783 17.68 -29.27 -12.34
CA ASP A 783 17.58 -27.98 -13.02
C ASP A 783 17.56 -26.84 -11.98
N THR A 784 18.65 -26.68 -11.24
CA THR A 784 18.79 -25.70 -10.16
C THR A 784 20.24 -25.27 -9.98
N SER A 785 20.44 -23.96 -9.77
CA SER A 785 21.72 -23.36 -9.41
C SER A 785 21.79 -23.05 -7.91
N ASP A 786 20.65 -22.84 -7.26
CA ASP A 786 20.53 -22.33 -5.90
C ASP A 786 20.30 -23.41 -4.85
N ALA A 787 19.71 -24.58 -5.16
CA ALA A 787 19.51 -25.63 -4.16
C ALA A 787 20.83 -26.10 -3.50
N PRO A 788 21.94 -26.36 -4.24
CA PRO A 788 23.24 -26.68 -3.64
C PRO A 788 23.77 -25.58 -2.70
N LEU A 789 23.46 -24.32 -3.00
CA LEU A 789 23.94 -23.18 -2.24
C LEU A 789 23.08 -22.93 -0.99
N TRP A 790 21.75 -23.04 -1.11
CA TRP A 790 20.82 -23.05 0.02
C TRP A 790 21.13 -24.17 1.01
N PHE A 791 21.56 -25.34 0.52
CA PHE A 791 22.01 -26.44 1.36
C PHE A 791 23.21 -26.04 2.24
N CYS A 792 24.20 -25.35 1.67
CA CYS A 792 25.34 -24.84 2.41
C CYS A 792 24.91 -23.80 3.45
N VAL A 793 24.02 -22.86 3.09
CA VAL A 793 23.46 -21.87 4.02
C VAL A 793 22.72 -22.54 5.18
N ALA A 794 21.85 -23.51 4.89
CA ALA A 794 21.10 -24.25 5.91
C ALA A 794 22.02 -25.07 6.84
N CYS A 795 23.10 -25.67 6.30
CA CYS A 795 24.12 -26.33 7.12
C CYS A 795 24.83 -25.33 8.04
N ARG A 796 25.22 -24.15 7.53
CA ARG A 796 25.85 -23.09 8.33
C ARG A 796 24.93 -22.60 9.45
N ASP A 797 23.66 -22.36 9.14
CA ASP A 797 22.65 -21.91 10.12
C ASP A 797 22.42 -23.00 11.19
N TYR A 798 22.38 -24.28 10.80
CA TYR A 798 22.28 -25.39 11.74
C TYR A 798 23.48 -25.44 12.69
N LEU A 799 24.70 -25.35 12.16
CA LEU A 799 25.92 -25.45 12.97
C LEU A 799 26.00 -24.33 14.01
N LYS A 800 25.58 -23.12 13.63
CA LYS A 800 25.44 -21.98 14.54
C LYS A 800 24.41 -22.25 15.64
N ALA A 801 23.21 -22.69 15.27
CA ALA A 801 22.12 -22.94 16.23
C ALA A 801 22.42 -24.13 17.17
N ALA A 802 23.05 -25.19 16.67
CA ALA A 802 23.42 -26.37 17.47
C ALA A 802 24.62 -26.12 18.39
N GLY A 803 25.42 -25.08 18.14
CA GLY A 803 26.62 -24.74 18.91
C GLY A 803 27.73 -25.81 18.87
N ASN A 804 27.67 -26.76 17.94
CA ASN A 804 28.65 -27.85 17.82
C ASN A 804 28.75 -28.40 16.39
N LYS A 805 29.84 -29.12 16.11
CA LYS A 805 30.17 -29.66 14.78
C LYS A 805 29.69 -31.09 14.53
N LYS A 806 28.84 -31.68 15.38
CA LYS A 806 28.45 -33.11 15.27
C LYS A 806 27.77 -33.46 13.94
N LEU A 807 27.03 -32.52 13.36
CA LEU A 807 26.35 -32.73 12.07
C LEU A 807 27.34 -33.06 10.94
N LEU A 808 28.54 -32.46 10.95
CA LEU A 808 29.54 -32.64 9.89
C LEU A 808 30.04 -34.09 9.77
N ALA A 809 30.03 -34.84 10.86
CA ALA A 809 30.42 -36.24 10.90
C ALA A 809 29.29 -37.22 10.54
N ALA A 810 28.08 -36.73 10.25
CA ALA A 810 26.95 -37.58 9.90
C ALA A 810 27.21 -38.35 8.59
N ASP A 811 26.79 -39.61 8.54
CA ASP A 811 26.87 -40.45 7.35
C ASP A 811 25.75 -40.10 6.36
N CYS A 812 26.17 -39.64 5.18
CA CYS A 812 25.33 -39.21 4.07
C CYS A 812 25.45 -40.18 2.88
N GLY A 813 25.38 -41.49 3.15
CA GLY A 813 25.44 -42.53 2.12
C GLY A 813 26.87 -42.95 1.78
N GLY A 814 27.69 -43.18 2.81
CA GLY A 814 29.09 -43.59 2.69
C GLY A 814 30.09 -42.42 2.71
N ARG A 815 29.59 -41.18 2.75
CA ARG A 815 30.40 -39.95 2.86
C ARG A 815 29.99 -39.16 4.10
N ARG A 816 30.95 -38.55 4.79
CA ARG A 816 30.65 -37.57 5.84
C ARG A 816 30.04 -36.32 5.21
N LEU A 817 29.10 -35.67 5.91
CA LEU A 817 28.50 -34.42 5.44
C LEU A 817 29.54 -33.35 5.08
N GLU A 818 30.60 -33.21 5.88
CA GLU A 818 31.72 -32.31 5.60
C GLU A 818 32.31 -32.52 4.20
N LYS A 819 32.54 -33.79 3.83
CA LYS A 819 33.07 -34.16 2.52
C LYS A 819 32.08 -33.84 1.40
N VAL A 820 30.77 -34.02 1.64
CA VAL A 820 29.72 -33.66 0.69
C VAL A 820 29.72 -32.16 0.41
N ILE A 821 29.84 -31.31 1.44
CA ILE A 821 29.90 -29.85 1.28
C ILE A 821 31.11 -29.45 0.44
N LEU A 822 32.28 -30.01 0.71
CA LEU A 822 33.51 -29.71 -0.04
C LEU A 822 33.45 -30.24 -1.48
N ASP A 823 32.88 -31.43 -1.70
CA ASP A 823 32.70 -32.00 -3.05
C ASP A 823 31.72 -31.17 -3.89
N LEU A 824 30.67 -30.65 -3.27
CA LEU A 824 29.72 -29.76 -3.91
C LEU A 824 30.44 -28.52 -4.45
N GLY A 825 31.25 -27.86 -3.60
CA GLY A 825 32.05 -26.70 -4.01
C GLY A 825 33.04 -27.03 -5.12
N ARG A 826 33.73 -28.18 -5.05
CA ARG A 826 34.67 -28.63 -6.09
C ARG A 826 33.96 -28.88 -7.42
N GLY A 827 32.77 -29.48 -7.39
CA GLY A 827 31.95 -29.71 -8.57
C GLY A 827 31.52 -28.41 -9.26
N LEU A 828 31.07 -27.42 -8.48
CA LEU A 828 30.72 -26.09 -9.02
C LEU A 828 31.93 -25.36 -9.61
N CYS A 829 33.10 -25.44 -8.97
CA CYS A 829 34.35 -24.87 -9.49
C CYS A 829 34.81 -25.56 -10.79
N ALA A 830 34.61 -26.88 -10.91
CA ALA A 830 34.97 -27.65 -12.10
C ALA A 830 33.96 -27.52 -13.25
N GLY A 831 32.76 -27.01 -12.97
CA GLY A 831 31.62 -27.03 -13.86
C GLY A 831 30.73 -28.24 -13.60
N ALA A 832 29.55 -27.98 -13.04
CA ALA A 832 28.55 -29.01 -12.79
C ALA A 832 27.92 -29.49 -14.12
N PRO A 833 27.48 -30.77 -14.19
CA PRO A 833 26.96 -31.38 -15.42
C PRO A 833 25.68 -30.72 -15.95
N ASN A 834 24.97 -29.94 -15.12
CA ASN A 834 23.78 -29.20 -15.51
C ASN A 834 24.09 -27.82 -16.11
N GLY A 835 25.37 -27.47 -16.30
CA GLY A 835 25.82 -26.24 -16.94
C GLY A 835 26.09 -25.08 -15.98
N VAL A 836 25.95 -25.28 -14.67
CA VAL A 836 26.35 -24.30 -13.64
C VAL A 836 27.86 -24.38 -13.46
N ALA A 837 28.57 -23.27 -13.63
CA ALA A 837 30.04 -23.27 -13.61
C ALA A 837 30.61 -21.97 -13.07
N MET A 838 31.76 -22.05 -12.40
CA MET A 838 32.50 -20.88 -11.94
C MET A 838 33.28 -20.25 -13.10
N ASP A 839 33.17 -18.93 -13.26
CA ASP A 839 34.03 -18.12 -14.11
C ASP A 839 35.40 -17.95 -13.45
N PRO A 840 36.52 -18.43 -14.04
CA PRO A 840 37.84 -18.32 -13.44
C PRO A 840 38.31 -16.88 -13.20
N ALA A 841 37.87 -15.91 -14.02
CA ALA A 841 38.33 -14.53 -13.92
C ALA A 841 37.70 -13.78 -12.75
N SER A 842 36.41 -14.02 -12.50
CA SER A 842 35.63 -13.33 -11.46
C SER A 842 35.34 -14.21 -10.23
N SER A 843 35.55 -15.52 -10.32
CA SER A 843 35.07 -16.55 -9.37
C SER A 843 33.55 -16.57 -9.17
N LEU A 844 32.79 -15.82 -9.97
CA LEU A 844 31.33 -15.81 -9.95
C LEU A 844 30.76 -17.07 -10.62
N LEU A 845 29.54 -17.43 -10.27
CA LEU A 845 28.88 -18.65 -10.73
C LEU A 845 27.89 -18.33 -11.86
N PHE A 846 28.13 -18.91 -13.04
CA PHE A 846 27.21 -18.89 -14.17
C PHE A 846 26.00 -19.79 -13.89
N SER A 847 24.81 -19.32 -14.23
CA SER A 847 23.53 -20.01 -14.11
C SER A 847 22.80 -20.04 -15.47
N PRO A 848 22.27 -21.20 -15.88
CA PRO A 848 21.28 -21.29 -16.94
C PRO A 848 20.00 -20.49 -16.62
N ALA A 849 19.22 -20.16 -17.67
CA ALA A 849 18.12 -19.19 -17.60
C ALA A 849 16.99 -19.51 -16.59
N HIS A 850 16.68 -20.80 -16.39
CA HIS A 850 15.53 -21.26 -15.59
C HIS A 850 15.94 -22.04 -14.35
N PHE A 851 17.17 -21.85 -13.85
CA PHE A 851 17.73 -22.62 -12.73
C PHE A 851 17.71 -21.86 -11.39
N THR A 852 17.38 -20.57 -11.40
CA THR A 852 17.14 -19.78 -10.18
C THR A 852 15.74 -20.05 -9.64
N TRP A 853 15.39 -19.55 -8.45
CA TRP A 853 14.02 -19.60 -7.94
C TRP A 853 12.97 -18.96 -8.86
N MET A 854 13.40 -18.13 -9.81
CA MET A 854 12.57 -17.65 -10.91
C MET A 854 12.66 -18.62 -12.12
N ASP A 855 12.08 -19.82 -11.99
CA ASP A 855 12.37 -21.02 -12.81
C ASP A 855 11.34 -21.36 -13.90
N THR A 856 10.44 -20.44 -14.28
CA THR A 856 9.51 -20.72 -15.38
C THR A 856 10.23 -21.06 -16.69
N ASN A 857 9.90 -22.22 -17.26
CA ASN A 857 10.49 -22.70 -18.51
C ASN A 857 9.39 -23.17 -19.51
N HIS A 858 9.73 -23.13 -20.81
CA HIS A 858 8.87 -23.41 -21.95
C HIS A 858 7.51 -22.67 -21.90
N PRO A 859 7.48 -21.33 -22.08
CA PRO A 859 8.60 -20.45 -22.37
C PRO A 859 9.42 -20.09 -21.12
N ALA A 860 10.67 -19.65 -21.32
CA ALA A 860 11.47 -19.05 -20.26
C ALA A 860 10.83 -17.72 -19.84
N GLY A 861 9.98 -17.74 -18.81
CA GLY A 861 9.17 -16.59 -18.41
C GLY A 861 10.00 -15.49 -17.75
N SER A 862 11.12 -15.83 -17.14
CA SER A 862 12.04 -14.89 -16.47
C SER A 862 13.48 -15.20 -16.89
N PRO A 863 13.90 -14.81 -18.11
CA PRO A 863 15.19 -15.21 -18.67
C PRO A 863 16.35 -14.54 -17.90
N ARG A 864 16.93 -15.25 -16.93
CA ARG A 864 18.04 -14.77 -16.07
C ARG A 864 19.28 -15.63 -16.26
N GLN A 865 19.74 -15.75 -17.51
CA GLN A 865 20.94 -16.53 -17.86
C GLN A 865 22.20 -15.67 -17.69
N GLY A 866 23.23 -16.20 -17.03
CA GLY A 866 24.46 -15.47 -16.74
C GLY A 866 24.77 -15.52 -15.25
N TYR A 867 24.93 -14.37 -14.60
CA TYR A 867 25.29 -14.28 -13.18
C TYR A 867 24.18 -13.54 -12.39
N PRO A 868 23.14 -14.25 -11.92
CA PRO A 868 22.08 -13.67 -11.09
C PRO A 868 22.59 -13.26 -9.71
N VAL A 869 22.12 -12.13 -9.19
CA VAL A 869 22.64 -11.50 -7.96
C VAL A 869 22.56 -12.40 -6.72
N GLU A 870 21.45 -13.11 -6.53
CA GLU A 870 21.23 -13.97 -5.37
C GLU A 870 22.08 -15.24 -5.43
N ILE A 871 22.37 -15.76 -6.64
CA ILE A 871 23.27 -16.90 -6.81
C ILE A 871 24.67 -16.53 -6.35
N GLN A 872 25.13 -15.30 -6.64
CA GLN A 872 26.44 -14.84 -6.19
C GLN A 872 26.49 -14.65 -4.67
N ALA A 873 25.40 -14.11 -4.08
CA ALA A 873 25.30 -13.97 -2.63
C ALA A 873 25.31 -15.32 -1.91
N LEU A 874 24.54 -16.29 -2.42
CA LEU A 874 24.50 -17.66 -1.94
C LEU A 874 25.86 -18.38 -2.11
N TRP A 875 26.53 -18.16 -3.25
CA TRP A 875 27.84 -18.73 -3.52
C TRP A 875 28.92 -18.20 -2.59
N HIS A 876 28.95 -16.88 -2.35
CA HIS A 876 29.81 -16.27 -1.35
C HIS A 876 29.60 -16.89 0.04
N ALA A 877 28.35 -17.00 0.48
CA ALA A 877 28.01 -17.62 1.77
C ALA A 877 28.43 -19.10 1.87
N ALA A 878 28.32 -19.85 0.77
CA ALA A 878 28.79 -21.24 0.69
C ALA A 878 30.32 -21.34 0.78
N LEU A 879 31.05 -20.47 0.08
CA LEU A 879 32.51 -20.39 0.14
C LEU A 879 33.02 -20.03 1.53
N GLU A 880 32.34 -19.14 2.25
CA GLU A 880 32.66 -18.83 3.64
C GLU A 880 32.57 -20.07 4.54
N LEU A 881 31.48 -20.85 4.41
CA LEU A 881 31.34 -22.12 5.14
C LEU A 881 32.48 -23.08 4.77
N MET A 882 32.79 -23.24 3.49
CA MET A 882 33.87 -24.14 3.05
C MET A 882 35.23 -23.68 3.59
N ALA A 883 35.48 -22.37 3.68
CA ALA A 883 36.71 -21.82 4.27
C ALA A 883 36.81 -22.05 5.79
N GLU A 884 35.68 -22.21 6.50
CA GLU A 884 35.64 -22.63 7.90
C GLU A 884 35.91 -24.14 8.09
N LEU A 885 35.56 -24.96 7.09
CA LEU A 885 35.73 -26.41 7.10
C LEU A 885 37.12 -26.85 6.64
N ASP A 886 37.67 -26.19 5.61
CA ASP A 886 38.93 -26.53 4.95
C ASP A 886 39.79 -25.26 4.83
N ALA A 887 40.50 -24.93 5.91
CA ALA A 887 41.25 -23.69 6.04
C ALA A 887 42.44 -23.57 5.07
N ASP A 888 43.00 -24.70 4.64
CA ASP A 888 44.12 -24.78 3.70
C ASP A 888 43.65 -24.87 2.24
N GLY A 889 42.34 -25.03 2.02
CA GLY A 889 41.71 -25.07 0.71
C GLY A 889 41.65 -23.70 0.00
N PRO A 890 41.25 -23.67 -1.28
CA PRO A 890 41.19 -22.43 -2.06
C PRO A 890 40.03 -21.51 -1.65
N TRP A 891 39.14 -21.95 -0.76
CA TRP A 891 37.84 -21.35 -0.47
C TRP A 891 37.92 -19.91 0.03
N ARG A 892 38.87 -19.61 0.93
CA ARG A 892 39.04 -18.24 1.46
C ARG A 892 39.43 -17.25 0.36
N ARG A 893 40.32 -17.67 -0.56
CA ARG A 893 40.73 -16.85 -1.71
C ARG A 893 39.56 -16.64 -2.68
N LEU A 894 38.82 -17.71 -2.99
CA LEU A 894 37.65 -17.63 -3.87
C LEU A 894 36.56 -16.72 -3.27
N SER A 895 36.28 -16.84 -1.97
CA SER A 895 35.30 -15.99 -1.28
C SER A 895 35.68 -14.51 -1.37
N ALA A 896 36.96 -14.18 -1.17
CA ALA A 896 37.46 -12.81 -1.30
C ALA A 896 37.33 -12.27 -2.73
N GLN A 897 37.65 -13.11 -3.73
CA GLN A 897 37.52 -12.75 -5.14
C GLN A 897 36.05 -12.50 -5.52
N VAL A 898 35.13 -13.39 -5.12
CA VAL A 898 33.68 -13.22 -5.34
C VAL A 898 33.21 -11.91 -4.72
N LYS A 899 33.63 -11.58 -3.49
CA LYS A 899 33.24 -10.32 -2.85
C LYS A 899 33.73 -9.09 -3.62
N GLN A 900 34.96 -9.12 -4.12
CA GLN A 900 35.52 -8.04 -4.93
C GLN A 900 34.77 -7.89 -6.26
N SER A 901 34.60 -8.99 -7.01
CA SER A 901 33.88 -8.97 -8.28
C SER A 901 32.41 -8.61 -8.11
N PHE A 902 31.77 -9.03 -7.02
CA PHE A 902 30.41 -8.64 -6.69
C PHE A 902 30.28 -7.12 -6.50
N ALA A 903 31.14 -6.52 -5.67
CA ALA A 903 31.13 -5.08 -5.44
C ALA A 903 31.38 -4.27 -6.72
N GLN A 904 32.28 -4.75 -7.58
CA GLN A 904 32.60 -4.11 -8.86
C GLN A 904 31.48 -4.23 -9.89
N LEU A 905 30.84 -5.40 -9.98
CA LEU A 905 29.91 -5.71 -11.06
C LEU A 905 28.43 -5.55 -10.68
N PHE A 906 28.02 -5.54 -9.42
CA PHE A 906 26.59 -5.51 -9.11
C PHE A 906 26.09 -4.14 -8.63
N TRP A 907 26.95 -3.29 -8.06
CA TRP A 907 26.52 -1.95 -7.65
C TRP A 907 26.53 -0.97 -8.83
N ASP A 908 25.39 -0.34 -9.10
CA ASP A 908 25.25 0.73 -10.09
C ASP A 908 24.78 2.02 -9.38
N PRO A 909 25.64 3.04 -9.25
CA PRO A 909 25.30 4.31 -8.61
C PRO A 909 24.18 5.09 -9.31
N GLU A 910 24.01 4.94 -10.63
CA GLU A 910 22.95 5.61 -11.37
C GLU A 910 21.59 4.98 -11.08
N LEU A 911 21.55 3.66 -10.90
CA LEU A 911 20.36 2.95 -10.47
C LEU A 911 20.04 3.19 -8.99
N GLY A 912 21.08 3.26 -8.15
CA GLY A 912 20.95 3.35 -6.70
C GLY A 912 20.54 2.02 -6.03
N TYR A 913 20.71 0.89 -6.73
CA TYR A 913 20.46 -0.47 -6.24
C TYR A 913 21.31 -1.49 -7.02
N LEU A 914 21.26 -2.77 -6.63
CA LEU A 914 22.06 -3.81 -7.29
C LEU A 914 21.43 -4.28 -8.61
N VAL A 915 22.26 -4.47 -9.63
CA VAL A 915 21.91 -5.13 -10.90
C VAL A 915 21.33 -6.52 -10.61
N ASP A 916 20.19 -6.88 -11.20
CA ASP A 916 19.52 -8.15 -10.88
C ASP A 916 20.26 -9.37 -11.46
N CYS A 917 20.79 -9.23 -12.67
CA CYS A 917 21.53 -10.27 -13.37
C CYS A 917 22.56 -9.64 -14.33
N ARG A 918 23.76 -10.21 -14.37
CA ARG A 918 24.73 -9.95 -15.43
C ARG A 918 24.53 -10.97 -16.54
N HIS A 919 23.85 -10.57 -17.62
CA HIS A 919 23.43 -11.49 -18.67
C HIS A 919 24.61 -11.95 -19.51
N ALA A 920 24.69 -13.25 -19.72
CA ALA A 920 25.78 -13.89 -20.44
C ALA A 920 25.31 -15.20 -21.09
N GLY A 921 25.88 -15.55 -22.24
CA GLY A 921 25.80 -16.90 -22.76
C GLY A 921 26.75 -17.86 -22.03
N PRO A 922 26.57 -19.18 -22.16
CA PRO A 922 27.51 -20.15 -21.60
C PRO A 922 28.95 -19.88 -22.06
N GLY A 923 29.90 -19.89 -21.12
CA GLY A 923 31.33 -19.67 -21.39
C GLY A 923 31.77 -18.22 -21.51
N VAL A 924 30.85 -17.25 -21.44
CA VAL A 924 31.17 -15.82 -21.42
C VAL A 924 31.51 -15.38 -19.98
N SER A 925 32.64 -14.71 -19.80
CA SER A 925 33.07 -14.23 -18.47
C SER A 925 32.13 -13.16 -17.92
N ALA A 926 31.98 -13.10 -16.59
CA ALA A 926 31.19 -12.07 -15.92
C ALA A 926 31.67 -10.63 -16.23
N LEU A 927 32.94 -10.48 -16.61
CA LEU A 927 33.55 -9.19 -16.97
C LEU A 927 33.10 -8.66 -18.33
N GLU A 928 32.47 -9.48 -19.17
CA GLU A 928 32.07 -9.16 -20.56
C GLU A 928 30.55 -9.16 -20.72
N THR A 929 29.82 -8.85 -19.65
CA THR A 929 28.36 -9.03 -19.56
C THR A 929 27.57 -7.73 -19.63
N GLU A 930 26.29 -7.86 -19.98
CA GLU A 930 25.32 -6.77 -19.96
C GLU A 930 24.56 -6.73 -18.62
N ALA A 931 24.34 -5.53 -18.07
CA ALA A 931 23.59 -5.34 -16.83
C ALA A 931 22.08 -5.39 -17.06
N ASP A 932 21.37 -6.12 -16.22
CA ASP A 932 19.91 -6.08 -16.08
C ASP A 932 19.49 -5.05 -15.02
N ASP A 933 18.86 -3.97 -15.46
CA ASP A 933 18.42 -2.89 -14.60
C ASP A 933 17.03 -3.11 -13.97
N ALA A 934 16.42 -4.28 -14.17
CA ALA A 934 15.16 -4.62 -13.52
C ALA A 934 15.28 -4.61 -11.99
N LEU A 935 14.33 -3.93 -11.33
CA LEU A 935 14.25 -3.96 -9.87
C LEU A 935 13.48 -5.18 -9.41
N ARG A 936 14.21 -6.11 -8.82
CA ARG A 936 13.70 -7.36 -8.24
C ARG A 936 14.10 -7.46 -6.78
N PRO A 937 13.42 -8.31 -5.98
CA PRO A 937 13.75 -8.47 -4.58
C PRO A 937 14.99 -9.34 -4.33
N ASN A 938 15.56 -9.96 -5.38
CA ASN A 938 16.72 -10.84 -5.30
C ASN A 938 17.95 -10.23 -4.61
N GLN A 939 18.15 -8.92 -4.80
CA GLN A 939 19.21 -8.16 -4.15
C GLN A 939 19.13 -8.16 -2.61
N LEU A 940 17.96 -8.40 -2.02
CA LEU A 940 17.82 -8.53 -0.57
C LEU A 940 18.70 -9.67 -0.03
N PHE A 941 18.87 -10.75 -0.80
CA PHE A 941 19.76 -11.86 -0.42
C PHE A 941 21.22 -11.42 -0.31
N ALA A 942 21.67 -10.45 -1.09
CA ALA A 942 23.01 -9.90 -0.97
C ALA A 942 23.23 -9.22 0.39
N VAL A 943 22.18 -8.58 0.94
CA VAL A 943 22.21 -7.98 2.28
C VAL A 943 22.11 -9.06 3.36
N THR A 944 21.09 -9.92 3.30
CA THR A 944 20.83 -10.91 4.36
C THR A 944 21.88 -12.01 4.46
N LEU A 945 22.60 -12.30 3.38
CA LEU A 945 23.67 -13.31 3.34
C LEU A 945 25.08 -12.72 3.43
N GLY A 946 25.22 -11.39 3.52
CA GLY A 946 26.49 -10.71 3.79
C GLY A 946 27.39 -10.50 2.58
N ALA A 947 26.87 -10.53 1.35
CA ALA A 947 27.63 -10.17 0.14
C ALA A 947 27.76 -8.64 -0.02
N ALA A 948 26.72 -7.88 0.33
CA ALA A 948 26.71 -6.41 0.36
C ALA A 948 26.88 -5.93 1.81
N THR A 949 28.13 -5.67 2.22
CA THR A 949 28.45 -5.28 3.61
C THR A 949 28.57 -3.77 3.84
N ASP A 950 28.61 -2.95 2.78
CA ASP A 950 28.61 -1.49 2.92
C ASP A 950 27.21 -1.03 3.38
N PRO A 951 27.08 -0.37 4.56
CA PRO A 951 25.80 0.10 5.06
C PRO A 951 25.06 1.06 4.13
N ALA A 952 25.76 1.88 3.35
CA ALA A 952 25.15 2.81 2.41
C ALA A 952 24.49 2.04 1.25
N VAL A 953 25.18 1.03 0.71
CA VAL A 953 24.66 0.13 -0.33
C VAL A 953 23.48 -0.69 0.21
N ALA A 954 23.63 -1.30 1.40
CA ALA A 954 22.58 -2.11 1.99
C ALA A 954 21.30 -1.31 2.26
N ALA A 955 21.42 -0.08 2.78
CA ALA A 955 20.28 0.81 2.99
C ALA A 955 19.62 1.23 1.68
N ALA A 956 20.41 1.48 0.62
CA ALA A 956 19.89 1.82 -0.70
C ALA A 956 19.11 0.65 -1.33
N VAL A 957 19.65 -0.58 -1.23
CA VAL A 957 18.98 -1.82 -1.66
C VAL A 957 17.62 -1.98 -0.98
N VAL A 958 17.57 -1.89 0.36
CA VAL A 958 16.33 -2.01 1.13
C VAL A 958 15.33 -0.89 0.76
N ARG A 959 15.82 0.35 0.60
CA ARG A 959 14.98 1.49 0.19
C ARG A 959 14.38 1.27 -1.21
N ALA A 960 15.16 0.78 -2.17
CA ALA A 960 14.68 0.49 -3.51
C ALA A 960 13.56 -0.57 -3.50
N CYS A 961 13.73 -1.65 -2.72
CA CYS A 961 12.73 -2.70 -2.60
C CYS A 961 11.39 -2.26 -1.97
N ARG A 962 11.28 -1.06 -1.38
CA ARG A 962 9.99 -0.50 -0.92
C ARG A 962 8.95 -0.41 -2.05
N GLU A 963 9.40 -0.23 -3.30
CA GLU A 963 8.54 -0.20 -4.47
C GLU A 963 7.83 -1.54 -4.73
N LEU A 964 8.46 -2.64 -4.32
CA LEU A 964 7.98 -4.00 -4.56
C LEU A 964 6.94 -4.44 -3.52
N LEU A 965 6.84 -3.74 -2.39
CA LEU A 965 5.97 -4.14 -1.30
C LEU A 965 4.48 -3.99 -1.67
N VAL A 966 3.73 -5.04 -1.37
CA VAL A 966 2.27 -5.08 -1.32
C VAL A 966 1.85 -5.71 0.02
N PRO A 967 0.59 -5.56 0.46
CA PRO A 967 0.16 -6.16 1.71
C PRO A 967 0.44 -7.66 1.77
N GLY A 968 1.29 -8.07 2.71
CA GLY A 968 1.65 -9.47 2.96
C GLY A 968 2.66 -10.11 1.99
N ALA A 969 3.18 -9.41 0.98
CA ALA A 969 4.09 -10.01 0.00
C ALA A 969 5.03 -8.99 -0.69
N ILE A 970 6.06 -9.49 -1.37
CA ILE A 970 7.01 -8.70 -2.18
C ILE A 970 6.84 -9.07 -3.66
N ARG A 971 6.54 -8.09 -4.52
CA ARG A 971 6.49 -8.29 -5.98
C ARG A 971 7.84 -8.78 -6.49
N SER A 972 7.81 -9.74 -7.41
CA SER A 972 9.01 -10.26 -8.06
C SER A 972 9.68 -9.26 -9.02
N LEU A 973 8.95 -8.22 -9.45
CA LEU A 973 9.41 -7.19 -10.38
C LEU A 973 8.65 -5.87 -10.14
N ALA A 974 9.35 -4.75 -10.25
CA ALA A 974 8.76 -3.42 -10.19
C ALA A 974 7.97 -3.06 -11.47
N ASP A 975 6.92 -2.27 -11.33
CA ASP A 975 6.07 -1.82 -12.45
C ASP A 975 6.68 -0.58 -13.12
N ARG A 976 7.79 -0.78 -13.85
CA ARG A 976 8.54 0.29 -14.50
C ARG A 976 9.26 -0.16 -15.77
N PRO A 977 9.61 0.78 -16.67
CA PRO A 977 10.43 0.45 -17.83
C PRO A 977 11.82 -0.06 -17.44
N VAL A 978 12.40 -0.89 -18.30
CA VAL A 978 13.77 -1.40 -18.19
C VAL A 978 14.60 -1.02 -19.43
N ARG A 979 15.88 -0.70 -19.23
CA ARG A 979 16.84 -0.42 -20.31
C ARG A 979 17.19 -1.71 -21.05
N ARG A 980 17.43 -2.80 -20.33
CA ARG A 980 17.65 -4.11 -20.93
C ARG A 980 16.31 -4.75 -21.32
N PRO A 981 16.06 -5.09 -22.60
CA PRO A 981 14.83 -5.75 -22.98
C PRO A 981 14.74 -7.17 -22.39
N LEU A 982 13.65 -7.47 -21.68
CA LEU A 982 13.35 -8.78 -21.09
C LEU A 982 12.25 -9.49 -21.88
N ALA A 983 12.60 -9.99 -23.07
CA ALA A 983 11.67 -10.64 -23.97
C ALA A 983 11.31 -12.07 -23.50
N VAL A 984 10.01 -12.36 -23.43
CA VAL A 984 9.45 -13.69 -23.22
C VAL A 984 8.90 -14.19 -24.55
N VAL A 985 9.57 -15.18 -25.14
CA VAL A 985 9.23 -15.71 -26.46
C VAL A 985 8.73 -17.15 -26.33
N HIS A 986 7.59 -17.44 -26.96
CA HIS A 986 7.01 -18.77 -27.04
C HIS A 986 6.63 -19.08 -28.50
N HIS A 987 7.12 -20.20 -29.04
CA HIS A 987 6.89 -20.59 -30.44
C HIS A 987 7.13 -19.47 -31.47
N GLY A 988 8.19 -18.68 -31.27
CA GLY A 988 8.55 -17.55 -32.15
C GLY A 988 7.68 -16.30 -31.98
N GLN A 989 6.70 -16.32 -31.07
CA GLN A 989 5.85 -15.17 -30.74
C GLN A 989 6.33 -14.51 -29.45
N LEU A 990 6.40 -13.18 -29.48
CA LEU A 990 6.68 -12.36 -28.30
C LEU A 990 5.42 -12.23 -27.45
N LEU A 991 5.48 -12.62 -26.17
CA LEU A 991 4.33 -12.67 -25.26
C LEU A 991 4.19 -11.43 -24.36
N ASN A 992 5.21 -10.57 -24.28
CA ASN A 992 5.22 -9.37 -23.44
C ASN A 992 5.85 -8.16 -24.16
N ASP A 993 5.70 -6.98 -23.57
CA ASP A 993 6.54 -5.83 -23.90
C ASP A 993 7.91 -6.02 -23.19
N PRO A 994 9.03 -6.17 -23.92
CA PRO A 994 10.34 -6.41 -23.30
C PRO A 994 10.85 -5.23 -22.49
N HIS A 995 10.44 -4.01 -22.83
CA HIS A 995 10.83 -2.80 -22.11
C HIS A 995 9.86 -2.44 -20.99
N HIS A 996 8.66 -3.05 -20.97
CA HIS A 996 7.70 -2.97 -19.86
C HIS A 996 7.26 -4.38 -19.39
N PRO A 997 8.18 -5.17 -18.81
CA PRO A 997 7.95 -6.60 -18.56
C PRO A 997 6.98 -6.91 -17.40
N TYR A 998 6.49 -5.90 -16.67
CA TYR A 998 5.63 -6.12 -15.51
C TYR A 998 4.26 -6.73 -15.87
N GLN A 999 3.90 -7.81 -15.19
CA GLN A 999 2.64 -8.53 -15.32
C GLN A 999 2.05 -8.82 -13.92
N GLY A 1000 1.17 -7.94 -13.46
CA GLY A 1000 0.59 -8.01 -12.11
C GLY A 1000 -0.58 -8.99 -11.92
N ARG A 1001 -0.91 -9.83 -12.90
CA ARG A 1001 -2.05 -10.78 -12.82
C ARG A 1001 -1.65 -12.19 -13.26
N TYR A 1002 -1.68 -13.13 -12.31
CA TYR A 1002 -1.42 -14.55 -12.56
C TYR A 1002 -2.73 -15.32 -12.81
N GLN A 1003 -3.23 -15.27 -14.04
CA GLN A 1003 -4.49 -15.93 -14.46
C GLN A 1003 -4.48 -16.23 -15.97
N GLY A 1004 -5.37 -17.11 -16.43
CA GLY A 1004 -5.41 -17.58 -17.82
C GLY A 1004 -4.56 -18.83 -18.04
N ASP A 1005 -4.39 -19.21 -19.31
CA ASP A 1005 -3.66 -20.41 -19.69
C ASP A 1005 -2.19 -20.39 -19.25
N GLU A 1006 -1.59 -21.57 -19.18
CA GLU A 1006 -0.28 -21.76 -18.56
C GLU A 1006 0.84 -21.02 -19.29
N ASP A 1007 0.98 -21.29 -20.59
CA ASP A 1007 2.18 -20.93 -21.33
C ASP A 1007 2.14 -19.50 -21.85
N ASN A 1008 0.95 -18.97 -22.20
CA ASN A 1008 0.83 -17.62 -22.76
C ASN A 1008 0.58 -16.54 -21.70
N ARG A 1009 0.08 -16.91 -20.50
CA ARG A 1009 -0.36 -15.94 -19.49
C ARG A 1009 0.29 -16.16 -18.13
N ARG A 1010 0.14 -17.36 -17.55
CA ARG A 1010 0.61 -17.62 -16.17
C ARG A 1010 2.13 -17.67 -16.06
N LYS A 1011 2.84 -18.46 -16.88
CA LYS A 1011 4.31 -18.55 -16.87
C LYS A 1011 4.98 -17.18 -17.10
N PRO A 1012 4.58 -16.38 -18.10
CA PRO A 1012 5.10 -15.02 -18.25
C PRO A 1012 4.88 -14.10 -17.03
N ALA A 1013 3.80 -14.28 -16.27
CA ALA A 1013 3.50 -13.46 -15.09
C ALA A 1013 4.11 -13.95 -13.77
N TYR A 1014 4.47 -15.24 -13.66
CA TYR A 1014 4.78 -15.91 -12.39
C TYR A 1014 5.93 -15.25 -11.61
N HIS A 1015 6.96 -14.78 -12.33
CA HIS A 1015 8.08 -14.04 -11.73
C HIS A 1015 8.26 -12.64 -12.31
N ASN A 1016 7.28 -12.08 -13.04
CA ASN A 1016 7.38 -10.72 -13.58
C ASN A 1016 6.33 -9.77 -13.00
N GLY A 1017 5.89 -9.95 -11.76
CA GLY A 1017 5.00 -9.01 -11.10
C GLY A 1017 4.13 -9.62 -10.01
N THR A 1018 3.96 -10.94 -10.04
CA THR A 1018 3.37 -11.72 -8.94
C THR A 1018 4.14 -11.49 -7.65
N ALA A 1019 3.42 -11.38 -6.53
CA ALA A 1019 4.03 -11.14 -5.22
C ALA A 1019 4.25 -12.44 -4.44
N TRP A 1020 5.41 -12.54 -3.81
CA TRP A 1020 5.90 -13.72 -3.10
C TRP A 1020 6.01 -13.45 -1.60
N THR A 1021 5.69 -14.45 -0.77
CA THR A 1021 5.59 -14.32 0.69
C THR A 1021 6.82 -14.81 1.45
N TRP A 1022 7.81 -15.41 0.77
CA TRP A 1022 8.97 -16.04 1.42
C TRP A 1022 10.25 -15.20 1.37
N VAL A 1023 10.29 -14.13 0.57
CA VAL A 1023 11.50 -13.32 0.26
C VAL A 1023 11.86 -12.31 1.37
N PHE A 1024 11.18 -12.39 2.53
CA PHE A 1024 11.36 -11.45 3.65
C PHE A 1024 12.61 -11.73 4.49
#